data_AF-A0A7L1R0T4-F1
#
_entry.id   AF-A0A7L1R0T4-F1
#
_cell.length_a   1.000
_cell.length_b   1.000
_cell.length_c   1.000
_cell.angle_alpha   90.00
_cell.angle_beta   90.00
_cell.angle_gamma   90.00
#
_symmetry.space_group_name_H-M   'P 1'
#
loop_
_entity.id
_entity.type
_entity.pdbx_description
1 polymer ?
#
loop_
_entity_poly.entity_id
_entity_poly.type
_entity_poly.pdbx_seq_one_letter_code
_entity_poly.pdbx_strand_id
1 'polypeptide(L)'
;QLQKLRKEREDLQNEFTNFQERIEAMTSYLKNVRQEISFSQSLYKAKENEIETENHFKALAEREYGRLKNDLKRLKDEIASLRQKKNIQENTINKTTKKLENLKQQMNLDEELLESWLKELNRTDNDAIAIQKYALQDEGKLGTLTLQIEKLTMEANQKRRALDNEFTETMTAQMELDRAAEDFRRVHQERQEVIRQWEDAIRQMQKRDQEIDQCALLIAEIKQEIRNKEFLLREKTTFLVNETVNNMEYEKKISAAEREANALRKEFQIQDTRRAQLQDELQALKSIVNRSASDLESLRTQITILKKEIQEKQASLKLLNEKNASLSYKLKLVTEETLSAEEKASRLEEILKEEEKSVEEKENEMRQLKELLFKKSQELKVQSDKEKIVLAEIEGGQKSLKNLRSRLRKLDTDLLKQQELIYNQDFYIQQVQRRLSRLEGEVNSDEKEVLEGKVAELKKTLEEKKKACDVLQSLYKKLQNDTQIIKRTIDKTREETSGLIVKIEELTLFNERSLQKLRKAKHIKQEMMVEDNLLKLELKRLQNILCNKAEKVLTLEKQQLELKKVIAERSEEIRIHKAMLESQIRLLDQERHRLGAEFQDRLWKIDKLKRRYEIFTLSMMPPEGEEMKSQAYYAIKAAQEKEALRQEGDDLDAKICKAQKEIIAMENSLCVLKNWNQNYKKSFKEIPETREELEEKMKLEQDKRDADEKYRKKKRQIKELQENLQIMQQHFDMIQKKQACFEEQKKAKEALVLQLKKDIEEQKPKLVRAIKQCSKLSREIRSKSEDGMETLEEKDVHLRELKGFTRTIDQVIVDVLEANPGLTAAFQMYFHKFNLELPTAASPTPSQTPQS
;
A
#
# COMPACT_ATOMS: atom_id res chain seq x y z
N GLN A 1 -2.05 216.61 8.02
CA GLN A 1 -2.24 215.42 7.16
C GLN A 1 -1.04 214.47 7.19
N LEU A 2 0.18 214.92 6.88
CA LEU A 2 1.40 214.09 6.77
C LEU A 2 1.68 213.07 7.91
N GLN A 3 1.25 213.32 9.15
CA GLN A 3 1.39 212.36 10.26
C GLN A 3 0.42 211.17 10.21
N LYS A 4 -0.76 211.27 9.56
CA LYS A 4 -1.68 210.12 9.38
C LYS A 4 -1.07 209.10 8.42
N LEU A 5 -0.62 209.56 7.25
CA LEU A 5 0.00 208.74 6.21
C LEU A 5 1.28 208.01 6.69
N ARG A 6 1.96 208.51 7.73
CA ARG A 6 3.08 207.79 8.37
C ARG A 6 2.61 206.62 9.23
N LYS A 7 1.57 206.81 10.05
CA LYS A 7 0.97 205.72 10.84
C LYS A 7 0.35 204.66 9.94
N GLU A 8 -0.47 205.05 8.97
CA GLU A 8 -1.09 204.13 8.01
C GLU A 8 -0.02 203.31 7.26
N ARG A 9 1.16 203.88 6.97
CA ARG A 9 2.30 203.13 6.45
C ARG A 9 2.92 202.18 7.47
N GLU A 10 3.15 202.59 8.71
CA GLU A 10 3.73 201.74 9.76
C GLU A 10 2.78 200.56 10.09
N ASP A 11 1.48 200.82 10.19
CA ASP A 11 0.45 199.81 10.40
C ASP A 11 0.41 198.80 9.24
N LEU A 12 0.38 199.26 7.98
CA LEU A 12 0.46 198.38 6.78
C LEU A 12 1.80 197.64 6.67
N GLN A 13 2.91 198.23 7.11
CA GLN A 13 4.22 197.57 7.14
C GLN A 13 4.22 196.42 8.16
N ASN A 14 3.59 196.62 9.32
CA ASN A 14 3.41 195.60 10.36
C ASN A 14 2.43 194.50 9.93
N GLU A 15 1.33 194.84 9.26
CA GLU A 15 0.45 193.84 8.63
C GLU A 15 1.21 193.01 7.58
N PHE A 16 2.00 193.65 6.73
CA PHE A 16 2.80 192.97 5.70
C PHE A 16 3.83 192.00 6.31
N THR A 17 4.55 192.39 7.37
CA THR A 17 5.48 191.47 8.05
C THR A 17 4.74 190.33 8.74
N ASN A 18 3.60 190.59 9.40
CA ASN A 18 2.77 189.54 9.99
C ASN A 18 2.25 188.54 8.94
N PHE A 19 1.86 189.02 7.75
CA PHE A 19 1.48 188.14 6.64
C PHE A 19 2.68 187.36 6.08
N GLN A 20 3.86 187.98 5.97
CA GLN A 20 5.06 187.30 5.47
C GLN A 20 5.54 186.22 6.45
N GLU A 21 5.65 186.51 7.74
CA GLU A 21 5.96 185.52 8.78
C GLU A 21 4.95 184.36 8.77
N ARG A 22 3.65 184.67 8.59
CA ARG A 22 2.61 183.64 8.46
C ARG A 22 2.74 182.80 7.18
N ILE A 23 3.19 183.38 6.07
CA ILE A 23 3.48 182.65 4.82
C ILE A 23 4.72 181.76 4.97
N GLU A 24 5.77 182.24 5.62
CA GLU A 24 6.99 181.46 5.92
C GLU A 24 6.66 180.31 6.89
N ALA A 25 5.85 180.56 7.92
CA ALA A 25 5.32 179.51 8.78
C ALA A 25 4.50 178.48 7.98
N MET A 26 3.48 178.90 7.21
CA MET A 26 2.64 177.99 6.43
C MET A 26 3.41 177.21 5.36
N THR A 27 4.43 177.79 4.73
CA THR A 27 5.28 177.08 3.77
C THR A 27 6.23 176.09 4.45
N SER A 28 6.73 176.38 5.66
CA SER A 28 7.44 175.38 6.47
C SER A 28 6.54 174.21 6.88
N TYR A 29 5.31 174.48 7.35
CA TYR A 29 4.31 173.42 7.63
C TYR A 29 3.97 172.60 6.38
N LEU A 30 3.78 173.24 5.23
CA LEU A 30 3.48 172.56 3.97
C LEU A 30 4.67 171.70 3.49
N LYS A 31 5.91 172.15 3.72
CA LYS A 31 7.13 171.35 3.49
C LYS A 31 7.17 170.11 4.41
N ASN A 32 6.86 170.28 5.69
CA ASN A 32 6.78 169.17 6.65
C ASN A 32 5.67 168.17 6.25
N VAL A 33 4.47 168.64 5.90
CA VAL A 33 3.37 167.79 5.40
C VAL A 33 3.76 167.04 4.12
N ARG A 34 4.51 167.65 3.20
CA ARG A 34 5.05 166.95 2.02
C ARG A 34 6.09 165.88 2.41
N GLN A 35 6.90 166.12 3.43
CA GLN A 35 7.82 165.11 3.96
C GLN A 35 7.06 163.95 4.61
N GLU A 36 6.07 164.22 5.46
CA GLU A 36 5.18 163.19 6.05
C GLU A 36 4.43 162.36 5.00
N ILE A 37 3.94 162.99 3.92
CA ILE A 37 3.34 162.28 2.79
C ILE A 37 4.39 161.39 2.09
N SER A 38 5.62 161.86 1.89
CA SER A 38 6.69 161.06 1.27
C SER A 38 7.13 159.88 2.15
N PHE A 39 7.21 160.07 3.48
CA PHE A 39 7.46 158.99 4.43
C PHE A 39 6.30 157.99 4.44
N SER A 40 5.05 158.47 4.49
CA SER A 40 3.85 157.62 4.41
C SER A 40 3.79 156.80 3.12
N GLN A 41 4.14 157.40 1.97
CA GLN A 41 4.24 156.68 0.69
C GLN A 41 5.38 155.64 0.68
N SER A 42 6.52 155.93 1.33
CA SER A 42 7.61 154.97 1.48
C SER A 42 7.22 153.79 2.38
N LEU A 43 6.49 154.05 3.47
CA LEU A 43 5.94 153.03 4.37
C LEU A 43 4.86 152.20 3.69
N TYR A 44 3.98 152.82 2.90
CA TYR A 44 2.99 152.09 2.10
C TYR A 44 3.65 151.14 1.12
N LYS A 45 4.66 151.60 0.35
CA LYS A 45 5.43 150.75 -0.56
C LYS A 45 6.21 149.65 0.16
N ALA A 46 6.71 149.91 1.37
CA ALA A 46 7.31 148.88 2.19
C ALA A 46 6.28 147.80 2.58
N LYS A 47 5.06 148.18 2.96
CA LYS A 47 3.97 147.22 3.24
C LYS A 47 3.45 146.50 2.01
N GLU A 48 3.41 147.15 0.86
CA GLU A 48 3.07 146.53 -0.42
C GLU A 48 4.10 145.44 -0.79
N ASN A 49 5.40 145.74 -0.68
CA ASN A 49 6.48 144.77 -0.83
C ASN A 49 6.42 143.64 0.20
N GLU A 50 6.13 143.93 1.48
CA GLU A 50 5.95 142.90 2.51
C GLU A 50 4.81 141.94 2.12
N ILE A 51 3.65 142.47 1.72
CA ILE A 51 2.49 141.69 1.27
C ILE A 51 2.83 140.84 0.02
N GLU A 52 3.61 141.36 -0.93
CA GLU A 52 4.11 140.55 -2.05
C GLU A 52 5.00 139.39 -1.57
N THR A 53 5.90 139.63 -0.60
CA THR A 53 6.74 138.56 -0.03
C THR A 53 5.93 137.53 0.76
N GLU A 54 4.93 137.94 1.54
CA GLU A 54 4.03 137.01 2.25
C GLU A 54 3.21 136.17 1.27
N ASN A 55 2.68 136.76 0.20
CA ASN A 55 2.00 136.02 -0.87
C ASN A 55 2.95 135.04 -1.59
N HIS A 56 4.23 135.42 -1.79
CA HIS A 56 5.25 134.52 -2.34
C HIS A 56 5.55 133.34 -1.39
N PHE A 57 5.76 133.60 -0.09
CA PHE A 57 5.98 132.56 0.91
C PHE A 57 4.77 131.63 1.06
N LYS A 58 3.55 132.17 1.02
CA LYS A 58 2.30 131.39 0.98
C LYS A 58 2.24 130.50 -0.26
N ALA A 59 2.54 131.04 -1.45
CA ALA A 59 2.56 130.26 -2.69
C ALA A 59 3.65 129.17 -2.70
N LEU A 60 4.79 129.37 -2.03
CA LEU A 60 5.79 128.33 -1.79
C LEU A 60 5.27 127.26 -0.82
N ALA A 61 4.67 127.66 0.31
CA ALA A 61 4.11 126.75 1.30
C ALA A 61 2.96 125.90 0.72
N GLU A 62 2.10 126.47 -0.11
CA GLU A 62 1.02 125.74 -0.82
C GLU A 62 1.57 124.74 -1.84
N ARG A 63 2.67 125.07 -2.55
CA ARG A 63 3.36 124.13 -3.45
C ARG A 63 4.02 122.98 -2.71
N GLU A 64 4.77 123.26 -1.64
CA GLU A 64 5.39 122.20 -0.84
C GLU A 64 4.35 121.37 -0.08
N TYR A 65 3.24 121.96 0.40
CA TYR A 65 2.10 121.20 0.91
C TYR A 65 1.47 120.31 -0.18
N GLY A 66 1.29 120.81 -1.39
CA GLY A 66 0.80 120.02 -2.53
C GLY A 66 1.73 118.85 -2.89
N ARG A 67 3.05 119.09 -2.88
CA ARG A 67 4.09 118.08 -3.05
C ARG A 67 4.04 117.03 -1.93
N LEU A 68 4.10 117.45 -0.67
CA LEU A 68 4.03 116.56 0.50
C LEU A 68 2.72 115.76 0.52
N LYS A 69 1.60 116.33 0.07
CA LYS A 69 0.32 115.62 -0.08
C LYS A 69 0.37 114.55 -1.18
N ASN A 70 1.08 114.80 -2.27
CA ASN A 70 1.30 113.82 -3.34
C ASN A 70 2.31 112.73 -2.92
N ASP A 71 3.40 113.08 -2.23
CA ASP A 71 4.35 112.12 -1.63
C ASP A 71 3.66 111.25 -0.57
N LEU A 72 2.85 111.84 0.32
CA LEU A 72 2.02 111.10 1.29
C LEU A 72 0.99 110.19 0.61
N LYS A 73 0.44 110.57 -0.54
CA LYS A 73 -0.42 109.68 -1.32
C LYS A 73 0.39 108.52 -1.89
N ARG A 74 1.51 108.79 -2.56
CA ARG A 74 2.39 107.75 -3.11
C ARG A 74 2.83 106.76 -2.03
N LEU A 75 3.26 107.25 -0.86
CA LEU A 75 3.64 106.43 0.29
C LEU A 75 2.47 105.61 0.85
N LYS A 76 1.23 106.13 0.85
CA LYS A 76 0.03 105.35 1.23
C LYS A 76 -0.28 104.24 0.22
N ASP A 77 -0.18 104.54 -1.07
CA ASP A 77 -0.41 103.59 -2.16
C ASP A 77 0.71 102.50 -2.17
N GLU A 78 1.96 102.88 -1.92
CA GLU A 78 3.10 101.99 -1.69
C GLU A 78 2.86 101.08 -0.47
N ILE A 79 2.47 101.63 0.69
CA ILE A 79 2.13 100.88 1.91
C ILE A 79 0.96 99.91 1.66
N ALA A 80 -0.05 100.30 0.90
CA ALA A 80 -1.14 99.41 0.50
C ALA A 80 -0.62 98.25 -0.37
N SER A 81 0.25 98.53 -1.35
CA SER A 81 0.88 97.50 -2.17
C SER A 81 1.78 96.56 -1.35
N LEU A 82 2.49 97.07 -0.35
CA LEU A 82 3.34 96.29 0.55
C LEU A 82 2.51 95.41 1.49
N ARG A 83 1.39 95.91 2.00
CA ARG A 83 0.40 95.10 2.75
C ARG A 83 -0.18 93.99 1.88
N GLN A 84 -0.54 94.28 0.63
CA GLN A 84 -1.02 93.25 -0.31
C GLN A 84 0.05 92.20 -0.62
N LYS A 85 1.29 92.61 -0.90
CA LYS A 85 2.44 91.71 -1.10
C LYS A 85 2.71 90.85 0.13
N LYS A 86 2.71 91.45 1.33
CA LYS A 86 2.81 90.73 2.61
C LYS A 86 1.71 89.69 2.75
N ASN A 87 0.45 90.06 2.56
CA ASN A 87 -0.69 89.12 2.66
C ASN A 87 -0.57 87.97 1.65
N ILE A 88 -0.07 88.22 0.43
CA ILE A 88 0.19 87.18 -0.58
C ILE A 88 1.33 86.26 -0.12
N GLN A 89 2.41 86.81 0.44
CA GLN A 89 3.53 86.05 0.99
C GLN A 89 3.10 85.20 2.20
N GLU A 90 2.37 85.75 3.17
CA GLU A 90 1.83 85.01 4.32
C GLU A 90 0.87 83.90 3.88
N ASN A 91 -0.02 84.16 2.91
CA ASN A 91 -0.86 83.11 2.32
C ASN A 91 -0.06 82.04 1.56
N THR A 92 1.10 82.38 0.99
CA THR A 92 2.00 81.43 0.32
C THR A 92 2.75 80.60 1.35
N ILE A 93 3.29 81.23 2.40
CA ILE A 93 3.94 80.59 3.54
C ILE A 93 2.95 79.60 4.20
N ASN A 94 1.74 80.03 4.54
CA ASN A 94 0.71 79.16 5.13
C ASN A 94 0.35 77.96 4.23
N LYS A 95 0.39 78.12 2.89
CA LYS A 95 0.22 77.01 1.95
C LYS A 95 1.44 76.07 1.90
N THR A 96 2.66 76.60 2.01
CA THR A 96 3.88 75.76 2.05
C THR A 96 4.05 75.06 3.39
N THR A 97 3.71 75.71 4.51
CA THR A 97 3.69 75.10 5.85
C THR A 97 2.71 73.94 5.89
N LYS A 98 1.47 74.12 5.42
CA LYS A 98 0.50 73.01 5.31
C LYS A 98 0.97 71.88 4.39
N LYS A 99 1.65 72.19 3.28
CA LYS A 99 2.27 71.15 2.44
C LYS A 99 3.39 70.41 3.19
N LEU A 100 4.20 71.10 3.97
CA LEU A 100 5.28 70.53 4.78
C LEU A 100 4.75 69.71 5.97
N GLU A 101 3.64 70.13 6.59
CA GLU A 101 2.91 69.38 7.60
C GLU A 101 2.32 68.08 7.01
N ASN A 102 1.65 68.17 5.86
CA ASN A 102 1.13 66.99 5.15
C ASN A 102 2.28 66.03 4.73
N LEU A 103 3.41 66.55 4.25
CA LEU A 103 4.57 65.73 3.90
C LEU A 103 5.23 65.09 5.13
N LYS A 104 5.24 65.76 6.29
CA LYS A 104 5.67 65.15 7.57
C LYS A 104 4.71 64.05 8.02
N GLN A 105 3.39 64.30 7.95
CA GLN A 105 2.40 63.26 8.27
C GLN A 105 2.53 62.05 7.36
N GLN A 106 2.76 62.26 6.05
CA GLN A 106 3.03 61.19 5.12
C GLN A 106 4.35 60.47 5.46
N MET A 107 5.44 61.20 5.70
CA MET A 107 6.74 60.62 6.07
C MET A 107 6.66 59.76 7.34
N ASN A 108 5.94 60.22 8.38
CA ASN A 108 5.72 59.46 9.60
C ASN A 108 4.89 58.18 9.34
N LEU A 109 3.86 58.25 8.48
CA LEU A 109 3.08 57.07 8.08
C LEU A 109 3.92 56.09 7.23
N ASP A 110 4.75 56.60 6.32
CA ASP A 110 5.68 55.81 5.52
C ASP A 110 6.76 55.14 6.40
N GLU A 111 7.18 55.78 7.50
CA GLU A 111 8.10 55.26 8.53
C GLU A 111 7.43 54.20 9.42
N GLU A 112 6.21 54.45 9.93
CA GLU A 112 5.41 53.45 10.66
C GLU A 112 5.10 52.20 9.80
N LEU A 113 4.78 52.42 8.52
CA LEU A 113 4.61 51.35 7.54
C LEU A 113 5.91 50.59 7.32
N LEU A 114 7.05 51.27 7.12
CA LEU A 114 8.35 50.62 6.96
C LEU A 114 8.72 49.79 8.20
N GLU A 115 8.50 50.30 9.41
CA GLU A 115 8.67 49.51 10.64
C GLU A 115 7.77 48.27 10.64
N SER A 116 6.52 48.37 10.22
CA SER A 116 5.58 47.24 10.15
C SER A 116 6.06 46.16 9.15
N TRP A 117 6.52 46.58 7.97
CA TRP A 117 7.11 45.68 6.96
C TRP A 117 8.40 45.04 7.45
N LEU A 118 9.27 45.78 8.14
CA LEU A 118 10.49 45.22 8.74
C LEU A 118 10.17 44.22 9.86
N LYS A 119 9.17 44.50 10.70
CA LYS A 119 8.71 43.56 11.74
C LYS A 119 8.13 42.28 11.14
N GLU A 120 7.38 42.38 10.03
CA GLU A 120 6.83 41.20 9.36
C GLU A 120 7.90 40.43 8.57
N LEU A 121 8.83 41.11 7.90
CA LEU A 121 9.97 40.47 7.23
C LEU A 121 10.82 39.67 8.22
N ASN A 122 11.16 40.27 9.37
CA ASN A 122 11.87 39.57 10.44
C ASN A 122 11.09 38.37 10.99
N ARG A 123 9.74 38.39 11.00
CA ARG A 123 8.95 37.18 11.33
C ARG A 123 9.11 36.12 10.26
N THR A 124 8.91 36.47 8.99
CA THR A 124 9.04 35.51 7.88
C THR A 124 10.44 34.90 7.77
N ASP A 125 11.50 35.65 8.09
CA ASP A 125 12.86 35.14 8.14
C ASP A 125 13.07 34.17 9.33
N ASN A 126 12.53 34.50 10.52
CA ASN A 126 12.58 33.60 11.67
C ASN A 126 11.77 32.31 11.42
N ASP A 127 10.60 32.41 10.80
CA ASP A 127 9.77 31.26 10.42
C ASP A 127 10.46 30.40 9.34
N ALA A 128 11.10 31.02 8.34
CA ALA A 128 11.90 30.31 7.35
C ALA A 128 13.08 29.57 7.99
N ILE A 129 13.78 30.19 8.94
CA ILE A 129 14.85 29.56 9.73
C ILE A 129 14.31 28.42 10.60
N ALA A 130 13.09 28.54 11.15
CA ALA A 130 12.44 27.46 11.91
C ALA A 130 12.07 26.28 11.00
N ILE A 131 11.45 26.55 9.84
CA ILE A 131 11.13 25.55 8.82
C ILE A 131 12.40 24.83 8.34
N GLN A 132 13.49 25.55 8.07
CA GLN A 132 14.76 24.94 7.67
C GLN A 132 15.36 24.05 8.77
N LYS A 133 15.25 24.45 10.05
CA LYS A 133 15.67 23.61 11.19
C LYS A 133 14.83 22.34 11.31
N TYR A 134 13.52 22.41 11.09
CA TYR A 134 12.65 21.23 11.09
C TYR A 134 12.93 20.32 9.89
N ALA A 135 13.14 20.87 8.69
CA ALA A 135 13.52 20.12 7.51
C ALA A 135 14.82 19.32 7.73
N LEU A 136 15.87 19.93 8.29
CA LEU A 136 17.12 19.24 8.62
C LEU A 136 16.94 18.14 9.69
N GLN A 137 16.05 18.35 10.66
CA GLN A 137 15.71 17.31 11.64
C GLN A 137 14.93 16.15 11.00
N ASP A 138 14.04 16.43 10.07
CA ASP A 138 13.23 15.42 9.37
C ASP A 138 14.04 14.68 8.31
N GLU A 139 14.99 15.31 7.62
CA GLU A 139 16.02 14.63 6.82
C GLU A 139 16.85 13.66 7.67
N GLY A 140 17.26 14.08 8.87
CA GLY A 140 17.94 13.19 9.82
C GLY A 140 17.10 11.97 10.22
N LYS A 141 15.80 12.18 10.52
CA LYS A 141 14.85 11.09 10.81
C LYS A 141 14.68 10.18 9.60
N LEU A 142 14.47 10.74 8.40
CA LEU A 142 14.33 10.00 7.14
C LEU A 142 15.56 9.14 6.86
N GLY A 143 16.78 9.64 7.10
CA GLY A 143 18.01 8.86 7.02
C GLY A 143 17.99 7.66 7.98
N THR A 144 17.64 7.86 9.26
CA THR A 144 17.58 6.75 10.23
C THR A 144 16.48 5.72 9.88
N LEU A 145 15.31 6.15 9.41
CA LEU A 145 14.21 5.28 8.99
C LEU A 145 14.56 4.51 7.71
N THR A 146 15.24 5.15 6.75
CA THR A 146 15.69 4.48 5.52
C THR A 146 16.69 3.37 5.85
N LEU A 147 17.70 3.65 6.68
CA LEU A 147 18.64 2.64 7.18
C LEU A 147 17.96 1.50 7.97
N GLN A 148 16.85 1.79 8.67
CA GLN A 148 16.06 0.76 9.35
C GLN A 148 15.26 -0.10 8.36
N ILE A 149 14.67 0.51 7.32
CA ILE A 149 13.98 -0.21 6.23
C ILE A 149 14.95 -1.10 5.46
N GLU A 150 16.16 -0.62 5.14
CA GLU A 150 17.20 -1.40 4.47
C GLU A 150 17.62 -2.63 5.30
N LYS A 151 17.87 -2.45 6.61
CA LYS A 151 18.19 -3.56 7.53
C LYS A 151 17.07 -4.60 7.59
N LEU A 152 15.82 -4.15 7.80
CA LEU A 152 14.66 -5.06 7.83
C LEU A 152 14.43 -5.77 6.49
N THR A 153 14.76 -5.10 5.37
CA THR A 153 14.69 -5.69 4.02
C THR A 153 15.80 -6.74 3.81
N MET A 154 17.02 -6.49 4.30
CA MET A 154 18.09 -7.50 4.33
C MET A 154 17.69 -8.71 5.19
N GLU A 155 17.20 -8.49 6.41
CA GLU A 155 16.74 -9.58 7.29
C GLU A 155 15.59 -10.39 6.66
N ALA A 156 14.62 -9.73 6.04
CA ALA A 156 13.51 -10.40 5.36
C ALA A 156 13.99 -11.24 4.17
N ASN A 157 14.97 -10.75 3.40
CA ASN A 157 15.56 -11.50 2.30
C ASN A 157 16.46 -12.66 2.79
N GLN A 158 17.16 -12.51 3.92
CA GLN A 158 17.90 -13.60 4.56
C GLN A 158 16.94 -14.70 5.06
N LYS A 159 15.87 -14.31 5.77
CA LYS A 159 14.82 -15.23 6.26
C LYS A 159 14.09 -15.93 5.11
N ARG A 160 13.86 -15.24 3.98
CA ARG A 160 13.32 -15.86 2.75
C ARG A 160 14.28 -16.92 2.20
N ARG A 161 15.55 -16.61 1.99
CA ARG A 161 16.55 -17.59 1.50
C ARG A 161 16.67 -18.81 2.43
N ALA A 162 16.62 -18.60 3.75
CA ALA A 162 16.60 -19.71 4.70
C ALA A 162 15.35 -20.59 4.51
N LEU A 163 14.15 -19.98 4.40
CA LEU A 163 12.91 -20.72 4.12
C LEU A 163 12.95 -21.45 2.77
N ASP A 164 13.49 -20.82 1.73
CA ASP A 164 13.64 -21.43 0.39
C ASP A 164 14.56 -22.66 0.46
N ASN A 165 15.68 -22.59 1.19
CA ASN A 165 16.58 -23.71 1.43
C ASN A 165 15.89 -24.85 2.20
N GLU A 166 15.31 -24.56 3.37
CA GLU A 166 14.59 -25.52 4.21
C GLU A 166 13.44 -26.21 3.44
N PHE A 167 12.77 -25.46 2.56
CA PHE A 167 11.76 -26.01 1.66
C PHE A 167 12.38 -26.96 0.62
N THR A 168 13.52 -26.62 0.01
CA THR A 168 14.20 -27.56 -0.90
C THR A 168 14.71 -28.81 -0.20
N GLU A 169 15.27 -28.69 1.02
CA GLU A 169 15.74 -29.83 1.81
C GLU A 169 14.57 -30.75 2.23
N THR A 170 13.46 -30.16 2.68
CA THR A 170 12.21 -30.89 2.97
C THR A 170 11.66 -31.61 1.73
N MET A 171 11.69 -30.94 0.57
CA MET A 171 11.23 -31.52 -0.70
C MET A 171 12.13 -32.68 -1.15
N THR A 172 13.45 -32.58 -1.00
CA THR A 172 14.37 -33.69 -1.30
C THR A 172 14.19 -34.86 -0.34
N ALA A 173 14.01 -34.60 0.96
CA ALA A 173 13.73 -35.66 1.94
C ALA A 173 12.40 -36.37 1.66
N GLN A 174 11.36 -35.64 1.23
CA GLN A 174 10.09 -36.23 0.81
C GLN A 174 10.27 -37.12 -0.44
N MET A 175 11.03 -36.66 -1.45
CA MET A 175 11.35 -37.47 -2.64
C MET A 175 12.16 -38.73 -2.31
N GLU A 176 13.06 -38.67 -1.32
CA GLU A 176 13.79 -39.84 -0.83
C GLU A 176 12.88 -40.82 -0.07
N LEU A 177 11.95 -40.31 0.76
CA LEU A 177 10.95 -41.13 1.46
C LEU A 177 9.97 -41.81 0.48
N ASP A 178 9.49 -41.10 -0.53
CA ASP A 178 8.59 -41.66 -1.55
C ASP A 178 9.29 -42.75 -2.36
N ARG A 179 10.56 -42.52 -2.75
CA ARG A 179 11.41 -43.52 -3.42
C ARG A 179 11.68 -44.73 -2.52
N ALA A 180 11.98 -44.53 -1.24
CA ALA A 180 12.13 -45.61 -0.28
C ALA A 180 10.82 -46.40 -0.11
N ALA A 181 9.66 -45.74 -0.15
CA ALA A 181 8.35 -46.39 -0.11
C ALA A 181 8.04 -47.18 -1.40
N GLU A 182 8.56 -46.78 -2.56
CA GLU A 182 8.51 -47.57 -3.81
C GLU A 182 9.44 -48.78 -3.74
N ASP A 183 10.66 -48.60 -3.22
CA ASP A 183 11.62 -49.69 -3.00
C ASP A 183 11.08 -50.72 -2.00
N PHE A 184 10.44 -50.29 -0.89
CA PHE A 184 9.73 -51.19 0.02
C PHE A 184 8.56 -51.92 -0.63
N ARG A 185 7.79 -51.26 -1.52
CA ARG A 185 6.71 -51.92 -2.29
C ARG A 185 7.27 -53.00 -3.21
N ARG A 186 8.38 -52.72 -3.91
CA ARG A 186 9.07 -53.69 -4.78
C ARG A 186 9.63 -54.88 -4.00
N VAL A 187 10.39 -54.62 -2.93
CA VAL A 187 10.94 -55.69 -2.05
C VAL A 187 9.83 -56.52 -1.40
N HIS A 188 8.67 -55.93 -1.10
CA HIS A 188 7.53 -56.71 -0.62
C HIS A 188 6.96 -57.62 -1.71
N GLN A 189 6.85 -57.17 -2.97
CA GLN A 189 6.41 -58.01 -4.09
C GLN A 189 7.39 -59.15 -4.34
N GLU A 190 8.69 -58.87 -4.43
CA GLU A 190 9.77 -59.86 -4.54
C GLU A 190 9.69 -60.91 -3.42
N ARG A 191 9.50 -60.46 -2.16
CA ARG A 191 9.32 -61.35 -1.00
C ARG A 191 8.08 -62.24 -1.12
N GLN A 192 6.96 -61.73 -1.61
CA GLN A 192 5.74 -62.54 -1.79
C GLN A 192 5.89 -63.55 -2.93
N GLU A 193 6.61 -63.21 -4.00
CA GLU A 193 6.93 -64.15 -5.08
C GLU A 193 7.87 -65.27 -4.59
N VAL A 194 8.90 -64.94 -3.81
CA VAL A 194 9.77 -65.95 -3.15
C VAL A 194 8.97 -66.84 -2.17
N ILE A 195 8.03 -66.27 -1.41
CA ILE A 195 7.13 -67.06 -0.55
C ILE A 195 6.26 -68.01 -1.40
N ARG A 196 5.72 -67.55 -2.54
CA ARG A 196 4.91 -68.42 -3.41
C ARG A 196 5.74 -69.55 -4.02
N GLN A 197 6.97 -69.26 -4.46
CA GLN A 197 7.91 -70.28 -4.94
C GLN A 197 8.25 -71.30 -3.84
N TRP A 198 8.40 -70.87 -2.59
CA TRP A 198 8.64 -71.75 -1.45
C TRP A 198 7.40 -72.58 -1.06
N GLU A 199 6.20 -72.01 -1.09
CA GLU A 199 4.95 -72.76 -0.94
C GLU A 199 4.77 -73.82 -2.05
N ASP A 200 5.03 -73.46 -3.30
CA ASP A 200 4.94 -74.39 -4.44
C ASP A 200 6.01 -75.48 -4.36
N ALA A 201 7.21 -75.18 -3.83
CA ALA A 201 8.24 -76.18 -3.52
C ALA A 201 7.82 -77.13 -2.38
N ILE A 202 7.19 -76.61 -1.31
CA ILE A 202 6.63 -77.46 -0.23
C ILE A 202 5.50 -78.35 -0.76
N ARG A 203 4.61 -77.83 -1.61
CA ARG A 203 3.56 -78.63 -2.27
C ARG A 203 4.14 -79.74 -3.15
N GLN A 204 5.27 -79.50 -3.82
CA GLN A 204 5.99 -80.54 -4.57
C GLN A 204 6.65 -81.57 -3.65
N MET A 205 7.25 -81.12 -2.53
CA MET A 205 7.83 -82.02 -1.52
C MET A 205 6.77 -82.91 -0.89
N GLN A 206 5.64 -82.35 -0.44
CA GLN A 206 4.52 -83.12 0.13
C GLN A 206 3.91 -84.13 -0.86
N LYS A 207 3.88 -83.80 -2.16
CA LYS A 207 3.51 -84.77 -3.20
C LYS A 207 4.55 -85.89 -3.33
N ARG A 208 5.84 -85.56 -3.29
CA ARG A 208 6.92 -86.56 -3.29
C ARG A 208 6.89 -87.45 -2.05
N ASP A 209 6.59 -86.90 -0.88
CA ASP A 209 6.42 -87.67 0.35
C ASP A 209 5.22 -88.63 0.22
N GLN A 210 4.10 -88.18 -0.34
CA GLN A 210 2.93 -89.04 -0.64
C GLN A 210 3.23 -90.10 -1.72
N GLU A 211 4.01 -89.77 -2.75
CA GLU A 211 4.51 -90.72 -3.76
C GLU A 211 5.44 -91.77 -3.11
N ILE A 212 6.27 -91.37 -2.14
CA ILE A 212 7.16 -92.25 -1.37
C ILE A 212 6.37 -93.14 -0.42
N ASP A 213 5.36 -92.62 0.27
CA ASP A 213 4.47 -93.41 1.14
C ASP A 213 3.68 -94.45 0.33
N GLN A 214 3.17 -94.07 -0.85
CA GLN A 214 2.54 -95.02 -1.78
C GLN A 214 3.53 -96.10 -2.25
N CYS A 215 4.76 -95.72 -2.60
CA CYS A 215 5.82 -96.68 -2.91
C CYS A 215 6.15 -97.59 -1.71
N ALA A 216 6.15 -97.06 -0.49
CA ALA A 216 6.42 -97.81 0.74
C ALA A 216 5.30 -98.81 1.07
N LEU A 217 4.03 -98.45 0.82
CA LEU A 217 2.88 -99.34 0.91
C LEU A 217 2.98 -100.47 -0.13
N LEU A 218 3.24 -100.16 -1.41
CA LEU A 218 3.47 -101.17 -2.46
C LEU A 218 4.64 -102.11 -2.12
N ILE A 219 5.72 -101.56 -1.55
CA ILE A 219 6.87 -102.36 -1.06
C ILE A 219 6.47 -103.22 0.15
N ALA A 220 5.57 -102.77 1.02
CA ALA A 220 5.06 -103.56 2.14
C ALA A 220 4.13 -104.70 1.67
N GLU A 221 3.25 -104.43 0.69
CA GLU A 221 2.41 -105.43 0.03
C GLU A 221 3.26 -106.49 -0.67
N ILE A 222 4.24 -106.09 -1.49
CA ILE A 222 5.19 -107.01 -2.15
C ILE A 222 6.00 -107.80 -1.11
N LYS A 223 6.45 -107.19 -0.02
CA LYS A 223 7.12 -107.92 1.08
C LYS A 223 6.18 -108.90 1.78
N GLN A 224 4.89 -108.61 1.89
CA GLN A 224 3.92 -109.54 2.46
C GLN A 224 3.59 -110.68 1.47
N GLU A 225 3.50 -110.41 0.17
CA GLU A 225 3.45 -111.47 -0.85
C GLU A 225 4.68 -112.38 -0.81
N ILE A 226 5.89 -111.80 -0.68
CA ILE A 226 7.14 -112.56 -0.56
C ILE A 226 7.09 -113.42 0.70
N ARG A 227 6.67 -112.89 1.86
CA ARG A 227 6.48 -113.69 3.09
C ARG A 227 5.46 -114.81 2.92
N ASN A 228 4.35 -114.55 2.24
CA ASN A 228 3.32 -115.56 1.96
C ASN A 228 3.86 -116.67 1.04
N LYS A 229 4.63 -116.30 0.00
CA LYS A 229 5.30 -117.22 -0.92
C LYS A 229 6.44 -117.99 -0.23
N GLU A 230 7.21 -117.35 0.66
CA GLU A 230 8.20 -118.01 1.52
C GLU A 230 7.55 -119.00 2.49
N PHE A 231 6.44 -118.63 3.12
CA PHE A 231 5.69 -119.52 4.02
C PHE A 231 5.21 -120.76 3.25
N LEU A 232 4.59 -120.56 2.08
CA LEU A 232 4.13 -121.65 1.22
C LEU A 232 5.31 -122.50 0.68
N LEU A 233 6.46 -121.89 0.39
CA LEU A 233 7.69 -122.63 0.06
C LEU A 233 8.20 -123.45 1.25
N ARG A 234 8.15 -122.93 2.49
CA ARG A 234 8.51 -123.67 3.70
C ARG A 234 7.53 -124.82 3.96
N GLU A 235 6.23 -124.62 3.75
CA GLU A 235 5.25 -125.71 3.80
C GLU A 235 5.58 -126.79 2.76
N LYS A 236 5.90 -126.41 1.51
CA LYS A 236 6.26 -127.38 0.46
C LYS A 236 7.60 -128.08 0.72
N THR A 237 8.60 -127.43 1.34
CA THR A 237 9.85 -128.12 1.72
C THR A 237 9.65 -129.00 2.96
N THR A 238 8.86 -128.61 3.96
CA THR A 238 8.50 -129.49 5.08
C THR A 238 7.66 -130.68 4.63
N PHE A 239 6.74 -130.49 3.68
CA PHE A 239 6.01 -131.58 3.04
C PHE A 239 6.96 -132.52 2.28
N LEU A 240 7.89 -131.98 1.49
CA LEU A 240 8.90 -132.77 0.77
C LEU A 240 9.81 -133.56 1.73
N VAL A 241 10.23 -132.97 2.86
CA VAL A 241 11.03 -133.65 3.89
C VAL A 241 10.22 -134.75 4.60
N ASN A 242 8.95 -134.50 4.91
CA ASN A 242 8.08 -135.53 5.47
C ASN A 242 7.89 -136.68 4.48
N GLU A 243 7.71 -136.38 3.19
CA GLU A 243 7.57 -137.41 2.15
C GLU A 243 8.88 -138.18 1.88
N THR A 244 10.06 -137.56 1.95
CA THR A 244 11.32 -138.32 1.85
C THR A 244 11.58 -139.18 3.08
N VAL A 245 11.21 -138.72 4.29
CA VAL A 245 11.24 -139.54 5.51
C VAL A 245 10.24 -140.70 5.44
N ASN A 246 9.00 -140.45 4.96
CA ASN A 246 7.99 -141.48 4.73
C ASN A 246 8.51 -142.55 3.75
N ASN A 247 9.05 -142.15 2.61
CA ASN A 247 9.63 -143.08 1.63
C ASN A 247 10.81 -143.87 2.21
N MET A 248 11.71 -143.22 2.96
CA MET A 248 12.82 -143.89 3.65
C MET A 248 12.35 -144.86 4.76
N GLU A 249 11.18 -144.63 5.37
CA GLU A 249 10.54 -145.64 6.22
C GLU A 249 9.90 -146.78 5.43
N TYR A 250 9.27 -146.50 4.28
CA TYR A 250 8.72 -147.55 3.41
C TYR A 250 9.83 -148.44 2.84
N GLU A 251 10.97 -147.91 2.42
CA GLU A 251 12.15 -148.72 2.02
C GLU A 251 12.69 -149.59 3.16
N LYS A 252 12.69 -149.10 4.41
CA LYS A 252 13.03 -149.92 5.59
C LYS A 252 12.01 -151.04 5.83
N LYS A 253 10.72 -150.77 5.64
CA LYS A 253 9.63 -151.77 5.79
C LYS A 253 9.68 -152.81 4.66
N ILE A 254 9.92 -152.39 3.41
CA ILE A 254 10.11 -153.27 2.25
C ILE A 254 11.35 -154.15 2.46
N SER A 255 12.51 -153.57 2.75
CA SER A 255 13.75 -154.34 2.93
C SER A 255 13.76 -155.22 4.19
N ALA A 256 12.85 -155.01 5.14
CA ALA A 256 12.57 -155.96 6.22
C ALA A 256 11.70 -157.13 5.72
N ALA A 257 10.57 -156.85 5.05
CA ALA A 257 9.69 -157.86 4.46
C ALA A 257 10.41 -158.74 3.41
N GLU A 258 11.35 -158.19 2.64
CA GLU A 258 12.20 -158.97 1.74
C GLU A 258 13.14 -159.94 2.46
N ARG A 259 13.62 -159.60 3.67
CA ARG A 259 14.43 -160.52 4.49
C ARG A 259 13.57 -161.64 5.05
N GLU A 260 12.37 -161.34 5.53
CA GLU A 260 11.40 -162.34 6.00
C GLU A 260 10.97 -163.27 4.86
N ALA A 261 10.63 -162.73 3.69
CA ALA A 261 10.27 -163.52 2.51
C ALA A 261 11.43 -164.43 2.06
N ASN A 262 12.68 -163.96 2.11
CA ASN A 262 13.85 -164.79 1.79
C ASN A 262 14.19 -165.81 2.90
N ALA A 263 13.89 -165.54 4.17
CA ALA A 263 13.98 -166.52 5.25
C ALA A 263 12.94 -167.63 5.07
N LEU A 264 11.68 -167.28 4.81
CA LEU A 264 10.59 -168.24 4.56
C LEU A 264 10.83 -169.09 3.31
N ARG A 265 11.44 -168.53 2.24
CA ARG A 265 11.86 -169.29 1.05
C ARG A 265 12.95 -170.32 1.38
N LYS A 266 13.92 -169.99 2.23
CA LYS A 266 14.96 -170.94 2.69
C LYS A 266 14.37 -172.02 3.58
N GLU A 267 13.50 -171.65 4.51
CA GLU A 267 12.81 -172.62 5.38
C GLU A 267 11.97 -173.60 4.53
N PHE A 268 11.24 -173.11 3.52
CA PHE A 268 10.50 -173.97 2.59
C PHE A 268 11.42 -174.98 1.87
N GLN A 269 12.60 -174.57 1.40
CA GLN A 269 13.57 -175.50 0.79
C GLN A 269 14.12 -176.54 1.78
N ILE A 270 14.30 -176.18 3.05
CA ILE A 270 14.74 -177.10 4.12
C ILE A 270 13.63 -178.13 4.44
N GLN A 271 12.37 -177.71 4.47
CA GLN A 271 11.25 -178.60 4.74
C GLN A 271 10.91 -179.50 3.53
N ASP A 272 11.07 -179.01 2.29
CA ASP A 272 10.84 -179.83 1.10
C ASP A 272 11.94 -180.88 0.87
N THR A 273 13.19 -180.56 1.22
CA THR A 273 14.29 -181.55 1.22
C THR A 273 14.12 -182.61 2.32
N ARG A 274 13.62 -182.23 3.51
CA ARG A 274 13.19 -183.21 4.53
C ARG A 274 12.02 -184.09 4.07
N ARG A 275 11.05 -183.51 3.35
CA ARG A 275 9.91 -184.26 2.78
C ARG A 275 10.38 -185.33 1.80
N ALA A 276 11.37 -185.02 0.95
CA ALA A 276 11.98 -186.01 0.06
C ALA A 276 12.68 -187.14 0.83
N GLN A 277 13.51 -186.81 1.83
CA GLN A 277 14.22 -187.80 2.66
C GLN A 277 13.24 -188.76 3.37
N LEU A 278 12.18 -188.23 3.98
CA LEU A 278 11.14 -189.04 4.63
C LEU A 278 10.36 -189.91 3.64
N GLN A 279 10.23 -189.49 2.38
CA GLN A 279 9.57 -190.26 1.34
C GLN A 279 10.44 -191.44 0.86
N ASP A 280 11.77 -191.25 0.75
CA ASP A 280 12.73 -192.30 0.46
C ASP A 280 12.84 -193.31 1.63
N GLU A 281 12.87 -192.85 2.87
CA GLU A 281 12.83 -193.70 4.08
C GLU A 281 11.55 -194.55 4.14
N LEU A 282 10.39 -193.96 3.84
CA LEU A 282 9.11 -194.67 3.79
C LEU A 282 9.09 -195.72 2.66
N GLN A 283 9.73 -195.44 1.52
CA GLN A 283 9.87 -196.39 0.42
C GLN A 283 10.83 -197.54 0.76
N ALA A 284 11.91 -197.27 1.50
CA ALA A 284 12.80 -198.30 2.05
C ALA A 284 12.08 -199.20 3.07
N LEU A 285 11.33 -198.62 4.01
CA LEU A 285 10.50 -199.36 4.98
C LEU A 285 9.45 -200.24 4.28
N LYS A 286 8.85 -199.77 3.18
CA LYS A 286 7.91 -200.56 2.36
C LYS A 286 8.55 -201.84 1.80
N SER A 287 9.83 -201.79 1.43
CA SER A 287 10.57 -202.98 0.97
C SER A 287 10.80 -204.00 2.09
N ILE A 288 11.05 -203.54 3.32
CA ILE A 288 11.24 -204.38 4.51
C ILE A 288 9.92 -205.04 4.91
N VAL A 289 8.82 -204.27 4.95
CA VAL A 289 7.48 -204.79 5.27
C VAL A 289 7.07 -205.90 4.29
N ASN A 290 7.22 -205.67 2.98
CA ASN A 290 6.89 -206.68 1.97
C ASN A 290 7.71 -207.98 2.11
N ARG A 291 8.96 -207.89 2.59
CA ARG A 291 9.80 -209.06 2.88
C ARG A 291 9.28 -209.83 4.10
N SER A 292 9.02 -209.11 5.21
CA SER A 292 8.46 -209.71 6.42
C SER A 292 7.06 -210.32 6.23
N ALA A 293 6.25 -209.80 5.29
CA ALA A 293 4.97 -210.38 4.92
C ALA A 293 5.12 -211.77 4.25
N SER A 294 6.05 -211.90 3.30
CA SER A 294 6.40 -213.18 2.67
C SER A 294 6.86 -214.23 3.70
N ASP A 295 7.69 -213.82 4.66
CA ASP A 295 8.19 -214.73 5.70
C ASP A 295 7.03 -215.20 6.61
N LEU A 296 6.09 -214.32 6.95
CA LEU A 296 4.94 -214.61 7.81
C LEU A 296 3.91 -215.54 7.13
N GLU A 297 3.74 -215.47 5.81
CA GLU A 297 2.92 -216.43 5.05
C GLU A 297 3.59 -217.81 4.93
N SER A 298 4.93 -217.85 4.81
CA SER A 298 5.69 -219.12 4.84
C SER A 298 5.60 -219.82 6.20
N LEU A 299 5.64 -219.06 7.31
CA LEU A 299 5.48 -219.60 8.67
C LEU A 299 4.04 -220.08 8.94
N ARG A 300 3.02 -219.40 8.38
CA ARG A 300 1.62 -219.83 8.50
C ARG A 300 1.37 -221.19 7.84
N THR A 301 1.98 -221.45 6.68
CA THR A 301 1.83 -222.73 5.96
C THR A 301 2.58 -223.88 6.63
N GLN A 302 3.68 -223.62 7.37
CA GLN A 302 4.32 -224.61 8.24
C GLN A 302 3.49 -224.91 9.50
N ILE A 303 2.87 -223.90 10.11
CA ILE A 303 2.02 -224.07 11.31
C ILE A 303 0.77 -224.90 11.03
N THR A 304 0.19 -224.85 9.82
CA THR A 304 -0.94 -225.72 9.44
C THR A 304 -0.57 -227.19 9.29
N ILE A 305 0.70 -227.51 9.00
CA ILE A 305 1.21 -228.88 8.91
C ILE A 305 1.55 -229.40 10.32
N LEU A 306 2.33 -228.63 11.08
CA LEU A 306 2.77 -229.01 12.44
C LEU A 306 1.62 -229.16 13.45
N LYS A 307 0.49 -228.46 13.27
CA LYS A 307 -0.71 -228.69 14.09
C LYS A 307 -1.38 -230.04 13.86
N LYS A 308 -1.11 -230.72 12.74
CA LYS A 308 -1.76 -231.99 12.38
C LYS A 308 -0.98 -233.21 12.90
N GLU A 309 0.36 -233.11 12.92
CA GLU A 309 1.24 -234.21 13.36
C GLU A 309 1.38 -234.33 14.90
N ILE A 310 1.10 -233.25 15.64
CA ILE A 310 1.32 -233.18 17.09
C ILE A 310 0.15 -233.72 17.95
N GLN A 311 -1.05 -233.93 17.39
CA GLN A 311 -2.15 -234.60 18.13
C GLN A 311 -2.18 -236.13 17.93
N GLU A 312 -1.81 -236.65 16.74
CA GLU A 312 -1.55 -238.09 16.60
C GLU A 312 -0.32 -238.51 17.44
N LYS A 313 0.66 -237.60 17.62
CA LYS A 313 1.74 -237.78 18.58
C LYS A 313 1.38 -237.36 20.01
N GLN A 314 0.58 -238.26 20.59
CA GLN A 314 1.03 -239.07 21.73
C GLN A 314 1.02 -238.33 23.09
N ALA A 315 0.14 -238.66 24.03
CA ALA A 315 -0.29 -240.01 24.46
C ALA A 315 0.86 -240.99 24.82
N SER A 316 2.13 -240.59 24.65
CA SER A 316 3.32 -241.30 25.16
C SER A 316 3.86 -240.68 26.46
N LEU A 317 3.07 -239.82 27.11
CA LEU A 317 3.37 -239.30 28.45
C LEU A 317 2.15 -239.25 29.40
N LYS A 318 1.11 -240.07 29.14
CA LYS A 318 0.26 -240.63 30.22
C LYS A 318 0.94 -241.85 30.90
N LEU A 319 2.07 -242.34 30.38
CA LEU A 319 2.63 -243.68 30.65
C LEU A 319 4.15 -243.67 30.93
N LEU A 320 4.70 -242.55 31.41
CA LEU A 320 5.86 -242.58 32.30
C LEU A 320 5.89 -241.40 33.27
N ASN A 321 5.63 -241.56 34.56
CA ASN A 321 4.80 -242.53 35.26
C ASN A 321 4.63 -241.96 36.68
N GLU A 322 3.53 -242.29 37.36
CA GLU A 322 3.46 -243.27 38.46
C GLU A 322 4.69 -243.46 39.42
N LYS A 323 5.53 -242.44 39.55
CA LYS A 323 5.88 -241.85 40.85
C LYS A 323 5.03 -240.57 40.99
N ASN A 324 3.70 -240.73 41.07
CA ASN A 324 3.02 -241.27 42.25
C ASN A 324 3.52 -240.48 43.47
N ALA A 325 2.92 -239.35 43.81
CA ALA A 325 1.54 -239.28 44.31
C ALA A 325 1.32 -240.13 45.57
N SER A 326 2.24 -240.04 46.54
CA SER A 326 1.82 -239.90 47.94
C SER A 326 1.34 -238.45 48.13
N LEU A 327 0.02 -238.18 48.18
CA LEU A 327 -0.89 -238.41 49.31
C LEU A 327 -0.53 -237.47 50.48
N SER A 328 -1.43 -236.68 51.07
CA SER A 328 -2.92 -236.69 51.04
C SER A 328 -3.46 -235.30 51.45
N TYR A 329 -4.75 -234.94 51.31
CA TYR A 329 -5.94 -235.74 51.03
C TYR A 329 -6.98 -234.94 50.19
N LYS A 330 -7.23 -235.38 48.94
CA LYS A 330 -8.55 -235.58 48.24
C LYS A 330 -9.59 -234.42 48.22
N LEU A 331 -10.65 -234.37 47.39
CA LEU A 331 -11.44 -235.29 46.53
C LEU A 331 -12.31 -234.33 45.64
N LYS A 332 -12.83 -234.50 44.40
CA LYS A 332 -12.76 -235.30 43.14
C LYS A 332 -13.72 -234.55 42.14
N LEU A 333 -13.87 -234.75 40.83
CA LEU A 333 -13.19 -235.22 39.59
C LEU A 333 -14.08 -234.59 38.44
N VAL A 334 -13.61 -234.13 37.26
CA VAL A 334 -13.47 -234.87 35.95
C VAL A 334 -14.79 -235.55 35.50
N THR A 335 -15.21 -235.63 34.21
CA THR A 335 -14.55 -235.81 32.88
C THR A 335 -15.03 -234.79 31.82
N GLU A 336 -14.21 -234.34 30.86
CA GLU A 336 -13.86 -234.96 29.55
C GLU A 336 -15.09 -235.20 28.64
N GLU A 337 -15.25 -234.48 27.50
CA GLU A 337 -14.78 -234.79 26.12
C GLU A 337 -15.78 -235.64 25.29
N THR A 338 -15.82 -235.65 23.95
CA THR A 338 -15.46 -234.73 22.83
C THR A 338 -16.24 -235.22 21.58
N LEU A 339 -16.39 -234.42 20.52
CA LEU A 339 -16.14 -234.87 19.12
C LEU A 339 -16.29 -233.79 18.03
N SER A 340 -15.73 -234.15 16.87
CA SER A 340 -15.89 -233.63 15.51
C SER A 340 -17.36 -233.59 15.03
N ALA A 341 -17.81 -232.70 14.13
CA ALA A 341 -17.25 -231.45 13.61
C ALA A 341 -18.38 -230.62 12.92
N GLU A 342 -18.01 -229.41 12.51
CA GLU A 342 -18.67 -228.63 11.44
C GLU A 342 -20.16 -228.25 11.65
N GLU A 343 -20.35 -227.08 12.27
CA GLU A 343 -21.55 -226.22 12.19
C GLU A 343 -22.80 -226.63 13.02
N LYS A 344 -23.60 -225.72 13.61
CA LYS A 344 -23.49 -224.23 13.68
C LYS A 344 -24.17 -223.56 14.90
N ALA A 345 -24.90 -224.28 15.76
CA ALA A 345 -26.09 -223.70 16.41
C ALA A 345 -26.01 -223.28 17.90
N SER A 346 -25.34 -224.03 18.79
CA SER A 346 -25.76 -224.07 20.22
C SER A 346 -24.93 -223.28 21.25
N ARG A 347 -23.96 -222.44 20.85
CA ARG A 347 -23.06 -221.71 21.79
C ARG A 347 -23.70 -220.49 22.50
N LEU A 348 -25.02 -220.49 22.71
CA LEU A 348 -25.77 -219.29 23.12
C LEU A 348 -26.34 -219.31 24.56
N GLU A 349 -26.39 -220.45 25.25
CA GLU A 349 -27.14 -220.54 26.52
C GLU A 349 -26.27 -220.58 27.81
N GLU A 350 -24.99 -220.95 27.77
CA GLU A 350 -24.18 -221.10 29.00
C GLU A 350 -23.58 -219.79 29.54
N ILE A 351 -23.53 -218.70 28.74
CA ILE A 351 -23.07 -217.37 29.19
C ILE A 351 -23.95 -216.81 30.32
N LEU A 352 -25.18 -217.31 30.48
CA LEU A 352 -26.15 -216.85 31.47
C LEU A 352 -25.84 -217.21 32.94
N LYS A 353 -24.79 -217.97 33.26
CA LYS A 353 -24.50 -218.44 34.63
C LYS A 353 -23.25 -217.86 35.29
N GLU A 354 -22.45 -217.06 34.58
CA GLU A 354 -21.28 -216.41 35.18
C GLU A 354 -21.65 -215.11 35.95
N GLU A 355 -22.80 -214.51 35.65
CA GLU A 355 -23.31 -213.29 36.31
C GLU A 355 -23.72 -213.50 37.79
N GLU A 356 -24.41 -214.61 38.13
CA GLU A 356 -25.10 -214.74 39.42
C GLU A 356 -24.17 -214.73 40.66
N LYS A 357 -22.88 -215.08 40.51
CA LYS A 357 -21.92 -215.10 41.62
C LYS A 357 -21.22 -213.76 41.88
N SER A 358 -21.30 -212.82 40.96
CA SER A 358 -20.72 -211.47 41.10
C SER A 358 -21.37 -210.66 42.24
N VAL A 359 -22.62 -211.00 42.57
CA VAL A 359 -23.48 -210.25 43.50
C VAL A 359 -23.10 -210.46 44.97
N GLU A 360 -22.75 -211.68 45.38
CA GLU A 360 -22.66 -212.08 46.79
C GLU A 360 -21.45 -211.46 47.52
N GLU A 361 -20.34 -211.17 46.81
CA GLU A 361 -19.17 -210.53 47.41
C GLU A 361 -19.41 -209.05 47.76
N LYS A 362 -20.27 -208.35 47.00
CA LYS A 362 -20.52 -206.90 47.16
C LYS A 362 -21.32 -206.53 48.40
N GLU A 363 -22.09 -207.45 48.98
CA GLU A 363 -22.86 -207.18 50.20
C GLU A 363 -21.97 -207.04 51.45
N ASN A 364 -20.77 -207.66 51.46
CA ASN A 364 -19.89 -207.64 52.61
C ASN A 364 -19.17 -206.30 52.80
N GLU A 365 -18.76 -205.63 51.72
CA GLU A 365 -18.17 -204.28 51.76
C GLU A 365 -19.14 -203.25 52.38
N MET A 366 -20.44 -203.39 52.09
CA MET A 366 -21.46 -202.44 52.56
C MET A 366 -21.72 -202.48 54.08
N ARG A 367 -21.27 -203.53 54.80
CA ARG A 367 -21.37 -203.57 56.27
C ARG A 367 -20.36 -202.64 56.95
N GLN A 368 -19.11 -202.61 56.50
CA GLN A 368 -18.05 -201.85 57.16
C GLN A 368 -18.25 -200.32 57.06
N LEU A 369 -18.83 -199.85 55.94
CA LEU A 369 -19.10 -198.41 55.73
C LEU A 369 -20.12 -197.82 56.70
N LYS A 370 -21.01 -198.63 57.30
CA LYS A 370 -22.08 -198.13 58.19
C LYS A 370 -21.58 -197.70 59.57
N GLU A 371 -20.51 -198.30 60.09
CA GLU A 371 -19.96 -197.96 61.41
C GLU A 371 -19.20 -196.62 61.43
N LEU A 372 -18.52 -196.28 60.33
CA LEU A 372 -17.80 -195.01 60.18
C LEU A 372 -18.76 -193.80 60.20
N LEU A 373 -19.93 -193.94 59.59
CA LEU A 373 -20.91 -192.87 59.43
C LEU A 373 -21.47 -192.40 60.79
N PHE A 374 -21.69 -193.33 61.73
CA PHE A 374 -22.18 -193.03 63.08
C PHE A 374 -21.26 -192.10 63.87
N LYS A 375 -19.93 -192.32 63.82
CA LYS A 375 -18.94 -191.50 64.54
C LYS A 375 -18.96 -190.04 64.08
N LYS A 376 -19.06 -189.79 62.76
CA LYS A 376 -19.08 -188.42 62.22
C LYS A 376 -20.37 -187.66 62.56
N SER A 377 -21.50 -188.35 62.76
CA SER A 377 -22.75 -187.72 63.21
C SER A 377 -22.66 -187.17 64.64
N GLN A 378 -21.79 -187.72 65.50
CA GLN A 378 -21.65 -187.27 66.89
C GLN A 378 -20.82 -185.98 67.01
N GLU A 379 -19.74 -185.84 66.23
CA GLU A 379 -18.90 -184.63 66.20
C GLU A 379 -19.69 -183.38 65.75
N LEU A 380 -20.56 -183.54 64.74
CA LEU A 380 -21.33 -182.45 64.14
C LEU A 380 -22.26 -181.76 65.15
N LYS A 381 -22.84 -182.52 66.07
CA LYS A 381 -23.78 -182.02 67.08
C LYS A 381 -23.12 -181.04 68.06
N VAL A 382 -21.86 -181.28 68.42
CA VAL A 382 -21.10 -180.46 69.38
C VAL A 382 -20.78 -179.06 68.83
N GLN A 383 -20.68 -178.89 67.51
CA GLN A 383 -20.41 -177.57 66.91
C GLN A 383 -21.68 -176.70 66.85
N SER A 384 -22.86 -177.28 66.60
CA SER A 384 -24.13 -176.55 66.55
C SER A 384 -24.49 -175.87 67.88
N ASP A 385 -24.09 -176.44 69.02
CA ASP A 385 -24.36 -175.81 70.32
C ASP A 385 -23.42 -174.63 70.63
N LYS A 386 -22.24 -174.55 70.00
CA LYS A 386 -21.35 -173.37 70.10
C LYS A 386 -21.85 -172.18 69.28
N GLU A 387 -22.38 -172.46 68.09
CA GLU A 387 -22.95 -171.46 67.17
C GLU A 387 -24.03 -170.59 67.85
N LYS A 388 -24.91 -171.23 68.64
CA LYS A 388 -26.01 -170.59 69.37
C LYS A 388 -25.54 -169.55 70.39
N ILE A 389 -24.37 -169.75 71.00
CA ILE A 389 -23.81 -168.81 71.99
C ILE A 389 -23.34 -167.53 71.29
N VAL A 390 -22.61 -167.66 70.18
CA VAL A 390 -22.08 -166.54 69.40
C VAL A 390 -23.20 -165.66 68.83
N LEU A 391 -24.35 -166.25 68.43
CA LEU A 391 -25.51 -165.50 67.96
C LEU A 391 -26.09 -164.55 69.03
N ALA A 392 -26.10 -164.95 70.31
CA ALA A 392 -26.59 -164.12 71.40
C ALA A 392 -25.70 -162.88 71.65
N GLU A 393 -24.38 -163.03 71.51
CA GLU A 393 -23.42 -161.92 71.63
C GLU A 393 -23.58 -160.91 70.47
N ILE A 394 -23.79 -161.42 69.25
CA ILE A 394 -24.06 -160.60 68.06
C ILE A 394 -25.31 -159.74 68.25
N GLU A 395 -26.41 -160.29 68.79
CA GLU A 395 -27.61 -159.50 69.08
C GLU A 395 -27.39 -158.40 70.12
N GLY A 396 -26.55 -158.66 71.13
CA GLY A 396 -26.13 -157.64 72.10
C GLY A 396 -25.39 -156.48 71.42
N GLY A 397 -24.41 -156.81 70.57
CA GLY A 397 -23.65 -155.84 69.79
C GLY A 397 -24.52 -155.02 68.83
N GLN A 398 -25.52 -155.62 68.18
CA GLN A 398 -26.44 -154.90 67.29
C GLN A 398 -27.28 -153.84 68.03
N LYS A 399 -27.64 -154.07 69.30
CA LYS A 399 -28.45 -153.15 70.12
C LYS A 399 -27.64 -151.90 70.51
N SER A 400 -26.37 -152.03 70.90
CA SER A 400 -25.51 -150.87 71.17
C SER A 400 -25.18 -150.07 69.90
N LEU A 401 -24.97 -150.74 68.76
CA LEU A 401 -24.71 -150.12 67.47
C LEU A 401 -25.90 -149.26 66.99
N LYS A 402 -27.16 -149.68 67.25
CA LYS A 402 -28.37 -148.86 67.00
C LYS A 402 -28.39 -147.57 67.83
N ASN A 403 -27.98 -147.63 69.11
CA ASN A 403 -27.92 -146.44 69.99
C ASN A 403 -26.80 -145.47 69.59
N LEU A 404 -25.66 -145.96 69.10
CA LEU A 404 -24.62 -145.10 68.53
C LEU A 404 -25.11 -144.43 67.23
N ARG A 405 -25.76 -145.17 66.33
CA ARG A 405 -26.34 -144.62 65.08
C ARG A 405 -27.39 -143.53 65.32
N SER A 406 -28.22 -143.62 66.36
CA SER A 406 -29.21 -142.57 66.67
C SER A 406 -28.57 -141.30 67.23
N ARG A 407 -27.43 -141.41 67.92
CA ARG A 407 -26.62 -140.27 68.38
C ARG A 407 -25.84 -139.61 67.24
N LEU A 408 -25.31 -140.42 66.31
CA LEU A 408 -24.65 -139.98 65.08
C LEU A 408 -25.61 -139.14 64.21
N ARG A 409 -26.83 -139.65 63.95
CA ARG A 409 -27.90 -138.93 63.23
C ARG A 409 -28.24 -137.55 63.79
N LYS A 410 -28.10 -137.33 65.11
CA LYS A 410 -28.33 -136.00 65.70
C LYS A 410 -27.22 -135.03 65.32
N LEU A 411 -25.96 -135.47 65.41
CA LEU A 411 -24.81 -134.70 64.94
C LEU A 411 -24.89 -134.44 63.43
N ASP A 412 -25.33 -135.42 62.64
CA ASP A 412 -25.58 -135.23 61.19
C ASP A 412 -26.62 -134.11 60.95
N THR A 413 -27.74 -134.10 61.69
CA THR A 413 -28.76 -133.04 61.55
C THR A 413 -28.32 -131.67 62.04
N ASP A 414 -27.38 -131.59 62.97
CA ASP A 414 -26.83 -130.31 63.43
C ASP A 414 -25.70 -129.80 62.51
N LEU A 415 -24.94 -130.71 61.91
CA LEU A 415 -23.95 -130.41 60.86
C LEU A 415 -24.65 -129.93 59.57
N LEU A 416 -25.79 -130.51 59.20
CA LEU A 416 -26.62 -130.00 58.09
C LEU A 416 -27.10 -128.57 58.34
N LYS A 417 -27.59 -128.23 59.55
CA LYS A 417 -27.95 -126.84 59.91
C LYS A 417 -26.75 -125.89 59.86
N GLN A 418 -25.56 -126.36 60.23
CA GLN A 418 -24.33 -125.57 60.09
C GLN A 418 -23.96 -125.38 58.61
N GLN A 419 -24.15 -126.39 57.75
CA GLN A 419 -23.99 -126.24 56.29
C GLN A 419 -25.02 -125.27 55.69
N GLU A 420 -26.27 -125.30 56.14
CA GLU A 420 -27.29 -124.30 55.75
C GLU A 420 -26.90 -122.88 56.19
N LEU A 421 -26.39 -122.72 57.42
CA LEU A 421 -25.88 -121.43 57.91
C LEU A 421 -24.67 -120.93 57.11
N ILE A 422 -23.74 -121.83 56.77
CA ILE A 422 -22.59 -121.52 55.92
C ILE A 422 -23.05 -121.14 54.51
N TYR A 423 -23.94 -121.91 53.87
CA TYR A 423 -24.49 -121.58 52.55
C TYR A 423 -25.22 -120.21 52.52
N ASN A 424 -25.96 -119.88 53.58
CA ASN A 424 -26.61 -118.57 53.70
C ASN A 424 -25.59 -117.43 53.89
N GLN A 425 -24.51 -117.66 54.65
CA GLN A 425 -23.43 -116.68 54.79
C GLN A 425 -22.59 -116.56 53.51
N ASP A 426 -22.28 -117.66 52.81
CA ASP A 426 -21.59 -117.65 51.52
C ASP A 426 -22.42 -116.97 50.44
N PHE A 427 -23.75 -117.15 50.42
CA PHE A 427 -24.64 -116.41 49.53
C PHE A 427 -24.63 -114.91 49.84
N TYR A 428 -24.65 -114.53 51.12
CA TYR A 428 -24.53 -113.13 51.54
C TYR A 428 -23.15 -112.55 51.19
N ILE A 429 -22.07 -113.31 51.41
CA ILE A 429 -20.70 -112.95 51.03
C ILE A 429 -20.58 -112.79 49.52
N GLN A 430 -21.13 -113.68 48.69
CA GLN A 430 -21.16 -113.51 47.24
C GLN A 430 -21.99 -112.28 46.81
N GLN A 431 -23.09 -111.98 47.50
CA GLN A 431 -23.89 -110.78 47.21
C GLN A 431 -23.14 -109.49 47.60
N VAL A 432 -22.38 -109.51 48.71
CA VAL A 432 -21.49 -108.42 49.14
C VAL A 432 -20.28 -108.30 48.21
N GLN A 433 -19.64 -109.40 47.81
CA GLN A 433 -18.52 -109.43 46.86
C GLN A 433 -18.92 -108.89 45.49
N ARG A 434 -20.07 -109.32 44.93
CA ARG A 434 -20.61 -108.74 43.68
C ARG A 434 -20.93 -107.25 43.79
N ARG A 435 -21.15 -106.73 45.01
CA ARG A 435 -21.32 -105.29 45.28
C ARG A 435 -19.97 -104.60 45.50
N LEU A 436 -18.97 -105.28 46.06
CA LEU A 436 -17.60 -104.82 46.24
C LEU A 436 -16.86 -104.71 44.90
N SER A 437 -16.83 -105.77 44.07
CA SER A 437 -16.27 -105.72 42.71
C SER A 437 -16.85 -104.56 41.87
N ARG A 438 -18.17 -104.33 41.98
CA ARG A 438 -18.87 -103.19 41.34
C ARG A 438 -18.52 -101.81 41.91
N LEU A 439 -18.00 -101.73 43.14
CA LEU A 439 -17.52 -100.50 43.77
C LEU A 439 -16.01 -100.30 43.60
N GLU A 440 -15.25 -101.39 43.44
CA GLU A 440 -13.81 -101.43 43.18
C GLU A 440 -13.46 -101.26 41.69
N GLY A 441 -14.46 -101.40 40.80
CA GLY A 441 -14.35 -101.07 39.38
C GLY A 441 -14.26 -102.26 38.42
N GLU A 442 -14.43 -103.49 38.92
CA GLU A 442 -14.58 -104.68 38.08
C GLU A 442 -16.01 -104.78 37.55
N VAL A 443 -16.21 -104.18 36.38
CA VAL A 443 -17.39 -104.32 35.52
C VAL A 443 -17.05 -105.27 34.36
N ASN A 444 -18.06 -105.83 33.69
CA ASN A 444 -17.87 -106.62 32.47
C ASN A 444 -17.00 -105.85 31.45
N SER A 445 -16.18 -106.56 30.67
CA SER A 445 -15.27 -105.99 29.65
C SER A 445 -15.92 -104.89 28.83
N ASP A 446 -17.11 -105.17 28.32
CA ASP A 446 -17.84 -104.34 27.36
C ASP A 446 -18.35 -103.04 28.04
N GLU A 447 -18.79 -103.13 29.30
CA GLU A 447 -19.18 -101.96 30.09
C GLU A 447 -17.95 -101.14 30.50
N LYS A 448 -16.81 -101.80 30.77
CA LYS A 448 -15.54 -101.13 31.04
C LYS A 448 -15.00 -100.41 29.81
N GLU A 449 -15.01 -101.01 28.63
CA GLU A 449 -14.61 -100.37 27.37
C GLU A 449 -15.54 -99.21 27.00
N VAL A 450 -16.86 -99.33 27.23
CA VAL A 450 -17.81 -98.22 27.03
C VAL A 450 -17.59 -97.08 28.04
N LEU A 451 -17.19 -97.37 29.28
CA LEU A 451 -16.87 -96.35 30.29
C LEU A 451 -15.49 -95.72 30.06
N GLU A 452 -14.46 -96.48 29.70
CA GLU A 452 -13.14 -95.96 29.33
C GLU A 452 -13.20 -95.16 28.02
N GLY A 453 -14.00 -95.60 27.05
CA GLY A 453 -14.37 -94.85 25.85
C GLY A 453 -15.02 -93.51 26.18
N LYS A 454 -16.07 -93.51 27.02
CA LYS A 454 -16.69 -92.26 27.52
C LYS A 454 -15.73 -91.38 28.30
N VAL A 455 -14.79 -91.95 29.07
CA VAL A 455 -13.74 -91.18 29.77
C VAL A 455 -12.73 -90.60 28.77
N ALA A 456 -12.40 -91.30 27.69
CA ALA A 456 -11.57 -90.79 26.61
C ALA A 456 -12.27 -89.67 25.82
N GLU A 457 -13.57 -89.82 25.51
CA GLU A 457 -14.40 -88.78 24.90
C GLU A 457 -14.55 -87.56 25.82
N LEU A 458 -14.77 -87.75 27.12
CA LEU A 458 -14.85 -86.66 28.11
C LEU A 458 -13.50 -85.97 28.33
N LYS A 459 -12.37 -86.69 28.28
CA LYS A 459 -11.02 -86.09 28.28
C LYS A 459 -10.76 -85.30 27.00
N LYS A 460 -11.05 -85.89 25.83
CA LYS A 460 -10.90 -85.26 24.51
C LYS A 460 -11.73 -83.98 24.42
N THR A 461 -13.01 -84.04 24.78
CA THR A 461 -13.89 -82.85 24.79
C THR A 461 -13.47 -81.85 25.86
N LEU A 462 -12.98 -82.27 27.04
CA LEU A 462 -12.38 -81.34 28.02
C LEU A 462 -11.15 -80.62 27.44
N GLU A 463 -10.29 -81.30 26.70
CA GLU A 463 -9.11 -80.70 26.06
C GLU A 463 -9.47 -79.82 24.85
N GLU A 464 -10.48 -80.18 24.07
CA GLU A 464 -11.07 -79.33 23.03
C GLU A 464 -11.70 -78.07 23.65
N LYS A 465 -12.40 -78.19 24.79
CA LYS A 465 -12.96 -77.03 25.52
C LYS A 465 -11.86 -76.19 26.19
N LYS A 466 -10.78 -76.78 26.69
CA LYS A 466 -9.59 -76.04 27.16
C LYS A 466 -8.96 -75.25 26.01
N LYS A 467 -8.61 -75.92 24.90
CA LYS A 467 -8.06 -75.27 23.68
C LYS A 467 -8.98 -74.16 23.18
N ALA A 468 -10.31 -74.37 23.19
CA ALA A 468 -11.29 -73.33 22.85
C ALA A 468 -11.29 -72.16 23.86
N CYS A 469 -11.15 -72.41 25.16
CA CYS A 469 -10.99 -71.36 26.17
C CYS A 469 -9.67 -70.61 26.01
N ASP A 470 -8.55 -71.29 25.74
CA ASP A 470 -7.25 -70.67 25.50
C ASP A 470 -7.28 -69.76 24.26
N VAL A 471 -7.91 -70.24 23.17
CA VAL A 471 -8.18 -69.44 21.96
C VAL A 471 -9.08 -68.24 22.29
N LEU A 472 -10.21 -68.45 22.96
CA LEU A 472 -11.12 -67.36 23.37
C LEU A 472 -10.44 -66.34 24.30
N GLN A 473 -9.56 -66.77 25.21
CA GLN A 473 -8.83 -65.89 26.11
C GLN A 473 -7.71 -65.13 25.37
N SER A 474 -7.10 -65.74 24.34
CA SER A 474 -6.18 -65.03 23.44
C SER A 474 -6.91 -64.00 22.57
N LEU A 475 -8.11 -64.31 22.07
CA LEU A 475 -8.98 -63.40 21.32
C LEU A 475 -9.49 -62.27 22.20
N TYR A 476 -9.90 -62.56 23.44
CA TYR A 476 -10.28 -61.54 24.43
C TYR A 476 -9.12 -60.59 24.73
N LYS A 477 -7.89 -61.10 24.93
CA LYS A 477 -6.70 -60.26 25.13
C LYS A 477 -6.39 -59.38 23.91
N LYS A 478 -6.53 -59.90 22.68
CA LYS A 478 -6.43 -59.09 21.46
C LYS A 478 -7.49 -57.99 21.44
N LEU A 479 -8.76 -58.35 21.58
CA LEU A 479 -9.89 -57.44 21.55
C LEU A 479 -9.83 -56.37 22.67
N GLN A 480 -9.27 -56.71 23.84
CA GLN A 480 -8.96 -55.79 24.93
C GLN A 480 -7.84 -54.79 24.55
N ASN A 481 -6.76 -55.26 23.91
CA ASN A 481 -5.70 -54.39 23.38
C ASN A 481 -6.23 -53.49 22.25
N ASP A 482 -6.99 -54.04 21.32
CA ASP A 482 -7.63 -53.31 20.22
C ASP A 482 -8.56 -52.23 20.78
N THR A 483 -9.33 -52.54 21.84
CA THR A 483 -10.16 -51.57 22.58
C THR A 483 -9.32 -50.47 23.24
N GLN A 484 -8.13 -50.77 23.76
CA GLN A 484 -7.23 -49.73 24.28
C GLN A 484 -6.62 -48.87 23.17
N ILE A 485 -6.28 -49.45 22.02
CA ILE A 485 -5.77 -48.72 20.85
C ILE A 485 -6.85 -47.79 20.31
N ILE A 486 -8.08 -48.28 20.13
CA ILE A 486 -9.25 -47.51 19.69
C ILE A 486 -9.58 -46.39 20.68
N LYS A 487 -9.50 -46.63 22.00
CA LYS A 487 -9.64 -45.55 22.98
C LYS A 487 -8.57 -44.47 22.80
N ARG A 488 -7.29 -44.85 22.68
CA ARG A 488 -6.19 -43.89 22.46
C ARG A 488 -6.32 -43.11 21.14
N THR A 489 -6.88 -43.68 20.08
CA THR A 489 -7.14 -42.93 18.84
C THR A 489 -8.38 -42.03 18.95
N ILE A 490 -9.42 -42.45 19.67
CA ILE A 490 -10.56 -41.59 20.02
C ILE A 490 -10.10 -40.41 20.89
N ASP A 491 -9.28 -40.64 21.91
CA ASP A 491 -8.78 -39.59 22.80
C ASP A 491 -7.91 -38.58 22.03
N LYS A 492 -6.99 -39.05 21.16
CA LYS A 492 -6.20 -38.17 20.27
C LYS A 492 -7.05 -37.37 19.30
N THR A 493 -7.99 -38.01 18.60
CA THR A 493 -8.89 -37.29 17.66
C THR A 493 -9.83 -36.34 18.41
N ARG A 494 -10.10 -36.56 19.70
CA ARG A 494 -10.81 -35.63 20.58
C ARG A 494 -9.94 -34.44 21.01
N GLU A 495 -8.67 -34.65 21.28
CA GLU A 495 -7.69 -33.57 21.49
C GLU A 495 -7.55 -32.71 20.21
N GLU A 496 -7.32 -33.35 19.06
CA GLU A 496 -7.23 -32.70 17.74
C GLU A 496 -8.50 -31.90 17.40
N THR A 497 -9.70 -32.48 17.57
CA THR A 497 -10.96 -31.76 17.32
C THR A 497 -11.18 -30.63 18.33
N SER A 498 -10.75 -30.76 19.60
CA SER A 498 -10.81 -29.64 20.55
C SER A 498 -9.87 -28.50 20.16
N GLY A 499 -8.66 -28.80 19.67
CA GLY A 499 -7.72 -27.81 19.14
C GLY A 499 -8.26 -27.13 17.88
N LEU A 500 -8.92 -27.87 16.99
CA LEU A 500 -9.60 -27.32 15.81
C LEU A 500 -10.80 -26.44 16.20
N ILE A 501 -11.57 -26.79 17.22
CA ILE A 501 -12.66 -25.94 17.75
C ILE A 501 -12.09 -24.62 18.29
N VAL A 502 -11.07 -24.66 19.13
CA VAL A 502 -10.38 -23.43 19.60
C VAL A 502 -9.84 -22.61 18.43
N LYS A 503 -9.29 -23.26 17.39
CA LYS A 503 -8.82 -22.55 16.19
C LYS A 503 -9.96 -21.92 15.37
N ILE A 504 -11.13 -22.56 15.31
CA ILE A 504 -12.34 -21.98 14.71
C ILE A 504 -12.80 -20.77 15.53
N GLU A 505 -12.81 -20.85 16.86
CA GLU A 505 -13.20 -19.74 17.75
C GLU A 505 -12.23 -18.54 17.67
N GLU A 506 -10.93 -18.78 17.56
CA GLU A 506 -9.93 -17.74 17.25
C GLU A 506 -10.21 -17.06 15.90
N LEU A 507 -10.54 -17.86 14.87
CA LEU A 507 -10.81 -17.36 13.52
C LEU A 507 -12.15 -16.62 13.42
N THR A 508 -13.20 -17.04 14.15
CA THR A 508 -14.46 -16.28 14.23
C THR A 508 -14.24 -14.96 14.95
N LEU A 509 -13.54 -14.94 16.09
CA LEU A 509 -13.16 -13.69 16.78
C LEU A 509 -12.31 -12.76 15.90
N PHE A 510 -11.38 -13.31 15.11
CA PHE A 510 -10.60 -12.53 14.14
C PHE A 510 -11.48 -11.95 13.03
N ASN A 511 -12.41 -12.74 12.49
CA ASN A 511 -13.35 -12.31 11.46
C ASN A 511 -14.35 -11.26 11.98
N GLU A 512 -14.85 -11.40 13.20
CA GLU A 512 -15.72 -10.41 13.85
C GLU A 512 -15.00 -9.07 14.09
N ARG A 513 -13.77 -9.12 14.63
CA ARG A 513 -12.92 -7.92 14.80
C ARG A 513 -12.63 -7.25 13.45
N SER A 514 -12.40 -8.04 12.40
CA SER A 514 -12.16 -7.54 11.03
C SER A 514 -13.43 -6.96 10.40
N LEU A 515 -14.60 -7.58 10.60
CA LEU A 515 -15.90 -7.04 10.23
C LEU A 515 -16.23 -5.74 10.98
N GLN A 516 -15.88 -5.64 12.26
CA GLN A 516 -16.07 -4.41 13.03
C GLN A 516 -15.16 -3.27 12.52
N LYS A 517 -13.89 -3.57 12.21
CA LYS A 517 -12.97 -2.63 11.53
C LYS A 517 -13.53 -2.20 10.17
N LEU A 518 -14.04 -3.13 9.36
CA LEU A 518 -14.66 -2.85 8.06
C LEU A 518 -15.91 -1.98 8.18
N ARG A 519 -16.76 -2.21 9.20
CA ARG A 519 -17.93 -1.35 9.49
C ARG A 519 -17.50 0.08 9.85
N LYS A 520 -16.49 0.24 10.71
CA LYS A 520 -15.91 1.56 11.04
C LYS A 520 -15.33 2.26 9.80
N ALA A 521 -14.56 1.56 8.98
CA ALA A 521 -14.00 2.11 7.73
C ALA A 521 -15.10 2.51 6.71
N LYS A 522 -16.20 1.75 6.64
CA LYS A 522 -17.37 2.13 5.83
C LYS A 522 -18.05 3.39 6.35
N HIS A 523 -18.19 3.53 7.68
CA HIS A 523 -18.76 4.73 8.31
C HIS A 523 -17.91 5.98 8.02
N ILE A 524 -16.60 5.90 8.25
CA ILE A 524 -15.66 7.00 7.96
C ILE A 524 -15.68 7.37 6.47
N LYS A 525 -15.78 6.39 5.56
CA LYS A 525 -15.98 6.67 4.13
C LYS A 525 -17.30 7.41 3.86
N GLN A 526 -18.39 7.04 4.53
CA GLN A 526 -19.69 7.70 4.39
C GLN A 526 -19.65 9.14 4.93
N GLU A 527 -18.99 9.38 6.06
CA GLU A 527 -18.75 10.70 6.63
C GLU A 527 -17.94 11.59 5.67
N MET A 528 -16.78 11.13 5.18
CA MET A 528 -16.00 11.90 4.20
C MET A 528 -16.73 12.09 2.86
N MET A 529 -17.63 11.18 2.47
CA MET A 529 -18.50 11.38 1.30
C MET A 529 -19.59 12.43 1.55
N VAL A 530 -20.06 12.63 2.79
CA VAL A 530 -20.96 13.74 3.13
C VAL A 530 -20.18 15.06 3.13
N GLU A 531 -18.97 15.10 3.71
CA GLU A 531 -18.09 16.27 3.71
C GLU A 531 -17.71 16.71 2.29
N ASP A 532 -17.30 15.78 1.42
CA ASP A 532 -17.03 16.04 -0.01
C ASP A 532 -18.26 16.62 -0.73
N ASN A 533 -19.46 16.12 -0.45
CA ASN A 533 -20.69 16.67 -1.02
C ASN A 533 -21.04 18.06 -0.46
N LEU A 534 -20.78 18.32 0.82
CA LEU A 534 -20.94 19.66 1.43
C LEU A 534 -19.96 20.66 0.79
N LEU A 535 -18.68 20.32 0.68
CA LEU A 535 -17.66 21.13 0.00
C LEU A 535 -18.02 21.38 -1.47
N LYS A 536 -18.57 20.39 -2.18
CA LYS A 536 -19.08 20.57 -3.56
C LYS A 536 -20.30 21.49 -3.63
N LEU A 537 -21.16 21.52 -2.61
CA LEU A 537 -22.28 22.47 -2.52
C LEU A 537 -21.79 23.89 -2.20
N GLU A 538 -20.79 24.04 -1.33
CA GLU A 538 -20.17 25.33 -1.04
C GLU A 538 -19.39 25.89 -2.22
N LEU A 539 -18.61 25.07 -2.92
CA LEU A 539 -17.93 25.44 -4.16
C LEU A 539 -18.95 25.91 -5.22
N LYS A 540 -20.07 25.20 -5.40
CA LYS A 540 -21.16 25.66 -6.29
C LYS A 540 -21.81 26.96 -5.83
N ARG A 541 -21.99 27.19 -4.52
CA ARG A 541 -22.49 28.47 -3.98
C ARG A 541 -21.52 29.61 -4.28
N LEU A 542 -20.21 29.41 -4.03
CA LEU A 542 -19.16 30.39 -4.31
C LEU A 542 -19.03 30.67 -5.81
N GLN A 543 -19.09 29.63 -6.66
CA GLN A 543 -19.10 29.77 -8.11
C GLN A 543 -20.31 30.58 -8.60
N ASN A 544 -21.52 30.29 -8.10
CA ASN A 544 -22.72 31.07 -8.41
C ASN A 544 -22.59 32.53 -7.92
N ILE A 545 -22.01 32.78 -6.74
CA ILE A 545 -21.74 34.14 -6.25
C ILE A 545 -20.74 34.86 -7.16
N LEU A 546 -19.70 34.16 -7.64
CA LEU A 546 -18.71 34.71 -8.56
C LEU A 546 -19.33 35.05 -9.93
N CYS A 547 -20.15 34.17 -10.51
CA CYS A 547 -20.91 34.45 -11.74
C CYS A 547 -21.83 35.66 -11.57
N ASN A 548 -22.64 35.69 -10.49
CA ASN A 548 -23.51 36.82 -10.15
C ASN A 548 -22.73 38.15 -9.94
N LYS A 549 -21.45 38.08 -9.53
CA LYS A 549 -20.57 39.26 -9.40
C LYS A 549 -19.99 39.67 -10.74
N ALA A 550 -19.56 38.72 -11.57
CA ALA A 550 -19.06 38.97 -12.92
C ALA A 550 -20.15 39.58 -13.82
N GLU A 551 -21.39 39.07 -13.76
CA GLU A 551 -22.54 39.67 -14.46
C GLU A 551 -22.84 41.11 -14.00
N LYS A 552 -22.70 41.38 -12.69
CA LYS A 552 -22.85 42.74 -12.14
C LYS A 552 -21.73 43.69 -12.56
N VAL A 553 -20.49 43.22 -12.65
CA VAL A 553 -19.39 44.01 -13.23
C VAL A 553 -19.65 44.27 -14.71
N LEU A 554 -19.97 43.25 -15.50
CA LEU A 554 -20.18 43.36 -16.94
C LEU A 554 -21.41 44.20 -17.32
N THR A 555 -22.44 44.26 -16.47
CA THR A 555 -23.58 45.19 -16.64
C THR A 555 -23.23 46.62 -16.25
N LEU A 556 -22.45 46.83 -15.18
CA LEU A 556 -21.91 48.16 -14.84
C LEU A 556 -20.93 48.69 -15.89
N GLU A 557 -20.10 47.84 -16.49
CA GLU A 557 -19.21 48.20 -17.60
C GLU A 557 -19.98 48.62 -18.85
N LYS A 558 -21.04 47.88 -19.22
CA LYS A 558 -21.96 48.27 -20.30
C LYS A 558 -22.58 49.65 -20.03
N GLN A 559 -23.16 49.86 -18.84
CA GLN A 559 -23.71 51.16 -18.44
C GLN A 559 -22.66 52.27 -18.46
N GLN A 560 -21.41 52.00 -18.05
CA GLN A 560 -20.33 52.99 -18.12
C GLN A 560 -19.96 53.33 -19.57
N LEU A 561 -19.95 52.36 -20.49
CA LEU A 561 -19.70 52.59 -21.91
C LEU A 561 -20.84 53.34 -22.59
N GLU A 562 -22.09 53.02 -22.25
CA GLU A 562 -23.29 53.75 -22.70
C GLU A 562 -23.26 55.21 -22.22
N LEU A 563 -22.97 55.46 -20.94
CA LEU A 563 -22.81 56.81 -20.39
C LEU A 563 -21.65 57.57 -21.05
N LYS A 564 -20.50 56.91 -21.28
CA LYS A 564 -19.37 57.52 -22.03
C LYS A 564 -19.77 57.91 -23.45
N LYS A 565 -20.56 57.08 -24.15
CA LYS A 565 -21.09 57.37 -25.49
C LYS A 565 -22.03 58.58 -25.47
N VAL A 566 -23.00 58.61 -24.56
CA VAL A 566 -23.94 59.73 -24.41
C VAL A 566 -23.22 61.04 -24.04
N ILE A 567 -22.19 60.98 -23.18
CA ILE A 567 -21.37 62.16 -22.85
C ILE A 567 -20.58 62.65 -24.07
N ALA A 568 -20.00 61.74 -24.87
CA ALA A 568 -19.30 62.10 -26.10
C ALA A 568 -20.25 62.75 -27.12
N GLU A 569 -21.41 62.13 -27.38
CA GLU A 569 -22.47 62.64 -28.26
C GLU A 569 -22.94 64.03 -27.80
N ARG A 570 -23.24 64.21 -26.52
CA ARG A 570 -23.66 65.52 -25.97
C ARG A 570 -22.54 66.56 -26.02
N SER A 571 -21.28 66.17 -25.87
CA SER A 571 -20.14 67.09 -26.02
C SER A 571 -19.97 67.57 -27.47
N GLU A 572 -20.27 66.69 -28.44
CA GLU A 572 -20.23 67.00 -29.87
C GLU A 572 -21.40 67.89 -30.29
N GLU A 573 -22.62 67.65 -29.79
CA GLU A 573 -23.75 68.57 -29.94
C GLU A 573 -23.41 69.97 -29.42
N ILE A 574 -22.82 70.06 -28.21
CA ILE A 574 -22.40 71.34 -27.62
C ILE A 574 -21.29 71.99 -28.46
N ARG A 575 -20.36 71.22 -29.04
CA ARG A 575 -19.33 71.72 -29.97
C ARG A 575 -19.95 72.33 -31.23
N ILE A 576 -20.93 71.64 -31.82
CA ILE A 576 -21.65 72.10 -33.02
C ILE A 576 -22.47 73.36 -32.71
N HIS A 577 -23.23 73.37 -31.61
CA HIS A 577 -23.98 74.57 -31.18
C HIS A 577 -23.05 75.75 -30.89
N LYS A 578 -21.88 75.53 -30.28
CA LYS A 578 -20.88 76.58 -30.05
C LYS A 578 -20.32 77.12 -31.37
N ALA A 579 -19.98 76.26 -32.32
CA ALA A 579 -19.50 76.67 -33.65
C ALA A 579 -20.57 77.46 -34.44
N MET A 580 -21.85 77.10 -34.29
CA MET A 580 -22.99 77.86 -34.84
C MET A 580 -23.14 79.24 -34.19
N LEU A 581 -23.01 79.34 -32.87
CA LEU A 581 -23.04 80.63 -32.17
C LEU A 581 -21.83 81.50 -32.55
N GLU A 582 -20.64 80.91 -32.69
CA GLU A 582 -19.45 81.61 -33.18
C GLU A 582 -19.59 82.10 -34.63
N SER A 583 -20.32 81.40 -35.50
CA SER A 583 -20.60 81.88 -36.86
C SER A 583 -21.66 82.99 -36.88
N GLN A 584 -22.70 82.89 -36.04
CA GLN A 584 -23.68 83.96 -35.84
C GLN A 584 -23.04 85.25 -35.30
N ILE A 585 -22.13 85.15 -34.33
CA ILE A 585 -21.37 86.30 -33.82
C ILE A 585 -20.54 86.95 -34.94
N ARG A 586 -19.86 86.17 -35.78
CA ARG A 586 -19.10 86.71 -36.93
C ARG A 586 -19.99 87.43 -37.94
N LEU A 587 -21.20 86.94 -38.19
CA LEU A 587 -22.17 87.61 -39.07
C LEU A 587 -22.66 88.93 -38.45
N LEU A 588 -22.99 88.95 -37.15
CA LEU A 588 -23.38 90.17 -36.44
C LEU A 588 -22.23 91.18 -36.33
N ASP A 589 -20.98 90.74 -36.18
CA ASP A 589 -19.80 91.60 -36.28
C ASP A 589 -19.68 92.21 -37.68
N GLN A 590 -19.86 91.41 -38.75
CA GLN A 590 -19.85 91.91 -40.14
C GLN A 590 -20.98 92.93 -40.39
N GLU A 591 -22.19 92.68 -39.89
CA GLU A 591 -23.31 93.64 -39.96
C GLU A 591 -23.00 94.92 -39.17
N ARG A 592 -22.42 94.83 -37.97
CA ARG A 592 -21.97 95.99 -37.20
C ARG A 592 -20.89 96.78 -37.95
N HIS A 593 -19.93 96.10 -38.58
CA HIS A 593 -18.90 96.76 -39.38
C HIS A 593 -19.48 97.44 -40.62
N ARG A 594 -20.45 96.81 -41.30
CA ARG A 594 -21.19 97.41 -42.41
C ARG A 594 -21.99 98.64 -41.97
N LEU A 595 -22.79 98.54 -40.90
CA LEU A 595 -23.55 99.66 -40.34
C LEU A 595 -22.64 100.78 -39.85
N GLY A 596 -21.47 100.45 -39.30
CA GLY A 596 -20.43 101.41 -38.94
C GLY A 596 -19.87 102.14 -40.16
N ALA A 597 -19.62 101.45 -41.27
CA ALA A 597 -19.22 102.07 -42.52
C ALA A 597 -20.34 102.96 -43.10
N GLU A 598 -21.58 102.47 -43.17
CA GLU A 598 -22.75 103.26 -43.60
C GLU A 598 -22.96 104.51 -42.72
N PHE A 599 -22.71 104.42 -41.41
CA PHE A 599 -22.75 105.56 -40.49
C PHE A 599 -21.62 106.58 -40.73
N GLN A 600 -20.39 106.13 -40.94
CA GLN A 600 -19.28 107.03 -41.31
C GLN A 600 -19.53 107.72 -42.66
N ASP A 601 -20.12 107.00 -43.62
CA ASP A 601 -20.57 107.55 -44.90
C ASP A 601 -21.63 108.66 -44.72
N ARG A 602 -22.55 108.50 -43.75
CA ARG A 602 -23.55 109.51 -43.39
C ARG A 602 -22.91 110.71 -42.67
N LEU A 603 -21.96 110.48 -41.76
CA LEU A 603 -21.18 111.55 -41.13
C LEU A 603 -20.39 112.36 -42.16
N TRP A 604 -19.70 111.71 -43.09
CA TRP A 604 -18.97 112.39 -44.17
C TRP A 604 -19.91 113.20 -45.08
N LYS A 605 -21.10 112.68 -45.40
CA LYS A 605 -22.15 113.42 -46.13
C LYS A 605 -22.65 114.64 -45.33
N ILE A 606 -22.83 114.50 -44.01
CA ILE A 606 -23.19 115.62 -43.11
C ILE A 606 -22.09 116.66 -43.05
N ASP A 607 -20.83 116.27 -42.86
CA ASP A 607 -19.71 117.21 -42.77
C ASP A 607 -19.42 117.87 -44.12
N LYS A 608 -19.63 117.19 -45.24
CA LYS A 608 -19.63 117.82 -46.58
C LYS A 608 -20.73 118.86 -46.73
N LEU A 609 -21.91 118.64 -46.14
CA LEU A 609 -22.98 119.64 -46.09
C LEU A 609 -22.65 120.79 -45.13
N LYS A 610 -22.06 120.53 -43.96
CA LYS A 610 -21.54 121.57 -43.05
C LYS A 610 -20.50 122.44 -43.74
N ARG A 611 -19.47 121.86 -44.37
CA ARG A 611 -18.46 122.61 -45.14
C ARG A 611 -19.09 123.43 -46.27
N ARG A 612 -20.11 122.90 -46.95
CA ARG A 612 -20.85 123.65 -47.98
C ARG A 612 -21.65 124.81 -47.37
N TYR A 613 -22.23 124.63 -46.19
CA TYR A 613 -22.92 125.69 -45.45
C TYR A 613 -21.93 126.74 -44.93
N GLU A 614 -20.83 126.34 -44.29
CA GLU A 614 -19.74 127.23 -43.86
C GLU A 614 -19.20 128.07 -45.02
N ILE A 615 -18.94 127.47 -46.18
CA ILE A 615 -18.50 128.19 -47.40
C ILE A 615 -19.59 129.17 -47.88
N PHE A 616 -20.87 128.79 -47.83
CA PHE A 616 -21.98 129.67 -48.18
C PHE A 616 -22.13 130.85 -47.19
N THR A 617 -21.99 130.60 -45.89
CA THR A 617 -22.04 131.63 -44.84
C THR A 617 -20.84 132.57 -44.93
N LEU A 618 -19.63 132.05 -45.13
CA LEU A 618 -18.43 132.87 -45.37
C LEU A 618 -18.55 133.69 -46.67
N SER A 619 -19.13 133.13 -47.72
CA SER A 619 -19.44 133.87 -48.97
C SER A 619 -20.56 134.91 -48.81
N MET A 620 -21.26 134.92 -47.67
CA MET A 620 -22.33 135.87 -47.33
C MET A 620 -21.94 136.81 -46.18
N MET A 621 -20.72 136.70 -45.64
CA MET A 621 -20.18 137.64 -44.65
C MET A 621 -19.38 138.75 -45.35
N PRO A 622 -19.68 140.04 -45.12
CA PRO A 622 -18.81 141.14 -45.49
C PRO A 622 -17.46 141.09 -44.74
N PRO A 623 -16.42 141.78 -45.23
CA PRO A 623 -15.17 141.97 -44.48
C PRO A 623 -15.43 142.68 -43.14
N GLU A 624 -14.60 142.36 -42.14
CA GLU A 624 -14.88 142.59 -40.71
C GLU A 624 -14.98 144.09 -40.35
N GLY A 625 -16.03 144.48 -39.62
CA GLY A 625 -16.22 145.86 -39.14
C GLY A 625 -17.52 146.17 -38.36
N GLU A 626 -18.68 145.63 -38.77
CA GLU A 626 -19.98 145.82 -38.07
C GLU A 626 -20.66 144.48 -37.75
N GLU A 627 -21.49 144.45 -36.70
CA GLU A 627 -22.25 143.27 -36.25
C GLU A 627 -23.33 142.80 -37.24
N MET A 628 -23.66 141.50 -37.20
CA MET A 628 -24.73 140.91 -38.02
C MET A 628 -26.11 141.51 -37.68
N LYS A 629 -26.69 142.22 -38.65
CA LYS A 629 -28.07 142.74 -38.59
C LYS A 629 -28.91 142.14 -39.72
N SER A 630 -30.21 141.96 -39.47
CA SER A 630 -31.11 141.23 -40.37
C SER A 630 -31.21 141.87 -41.76
N GLN A 631 -31.59 141.10 -42.79
CA GLN A 631 -31.68 141.54 -44.19
C GLN A 631 -32.54 142.80 -44.39
N ALA A 632 -33.57 142.99 -43.55
CA ALA A 632 -34.38 144.22 -43.54
C ALA A 632 -33.58 145.47 -43.12
N TYR A 633 -32.59 145.36 -42.23
CA TYR A 633 -31.71 146.47 -41.83
C TYR A 633 -30.87 146.95 -43.01
N TYR A 634 -30.33 146.06 -43.85
CA TYR A 634 -29.58 146.49 -45.04
C TYR A 634 -30.48 147.13 -46.10
N ALA A 635 -31.72 146.67 -46.26
CA ALA A 635 -32.71 147.33 -47.12
C ALA A 635 -33.09 148.73 -46.59
N ILE A 636 -33.24 148.89 -45.27
CA ILE A 636 -33.53 150.18 -44.62
C ILE A 636 -32.31 151.11 -44.66
N LYS A 637 -31.10 150.61 -44.37
CA LYS A 637 -29.84 151.39 -44.45
C LYS A 637 -29.60 151.83 -45.88
N ALA A 638 -29.77 150.97 -46.89
CA ALA A 638 -29.67 151.37 -48.29
C ALA A 638 -30.76 152.36 -48.73
N ALA A 639 -31.98 152.31 -48.16
CA ALA A 639 -33.01 153.32 -48.40
C ALA A 639 -32.68 154.66 -47.73
N GLN A 640 -32.15 154.62 -46.49
CA GLN A 640 -31.71 155.80 -45.74
C GLN A 640 -30.47 156.44 -46.37
N GLU A 641 -29.48 155.67 -46.80
CA GLU A 641 -28.31 156.13 -47.56
C GLU A 641 -28.73 156.68 -48.92
N LYS A 642 -29.73 156.08 -49.59
CA LYS A 642 -30.24 156.61 -50.87
C LYS A 642 -31.01 157.91 -50.72
N GLU A 643 -31.76 158.09 -49.63
CA GLU A 643 -32.45 159.36 -49.35
C GLU A 643 -31.49 160.40 -48.74
N ALA A 644 -30.46 159.98 -47.99
CA ALA A 644 -29.37 160.85 -47.53
C ALA A 644 -28.50 161.33 -48.69
N LEU A 645 -28.14 160.48 -49.65
CA LEU A 645 -27.49 160.88 -50.91
C LEU A 645 -28.39 161.77 -51.78
N ARG A 646 -29.71 161.70 -51.57
CA ARG A 646 -30.67 162.60 -52.21
C ARG A 646 -30.69 163.97 -51.54
N GLN A 647 -30.67 163.99 -50.20
CA GLN A 647 -30.52 165.23 -49.42
C GLN A 647 -29.14 165.86 -49.63
N GLU A 648 -28.06 165.08 -49.69
CA GLU A 648 -26.74 165.57 -50.11
C GLU A 648 -26.74 166.04 -51.56
N GLY A 649 -27.54 165.41 -52.44
CA GLY A 649 -27.80 165.87 -53.81
C GLY A 649 -28.50 167.24 -53.84
N ASP A 650 -29.63 167.38 -53.15
CA ASP A 650 -30.39 168.63 -53.02
C ASP A 650 -29.54 169.73 -52.35
N ASP A 651 -28.71 169.36 -51.38
CA ASP A 651 -27.81 170.25 -50.65
C ASP A 651 -26.54 170.59 -51.46
N LEU A 652 -26.12 169.72 -52.39
CA LEU A 652 -25.11 170.00 -53.43
C LEU A 652 -25.67 170.88 -54.53
N ASP A 653 -26.92 170.69 -54.98
CA ASP A 653 -27.60 171.58 -55.91
C ASP A 653 -27.87 172.95 -55.25
N ALA A 654 -28.21 172.99 -53.96
CA ALA A 654 -28.27 174.23 -53.19
C ALA A 654 -26.89 174.90 -53.05
N LYS A 655 -25.80 174.12 -52.90
CA LYS A 655 -24.42 174.62 -52.97
C LYS A 655 -24.02 175.05 -54.37
N ILE A 656 -24.54 174.45 -55.45
CA ILE A 656 -24.32 174.86 -56.85
C ILE A 656 -25.08 176.16 -57.15
N CYS A 657 -26.33 176.30 -56.71
CA CYS A 657 -27.09 177.55 -56.83
C CYS A 657 -26.52 178.68 -55.96
N LYS A 658 -25.85 178.37 -54.84
CA LYS A 658 -25.02 179.32 -54.09
C LYS A 658 -23.74 179.64 -54.86
N ALA A 659 -22.98 178.63 -55.29
CA ALA A 659 -21.75 178.78 -56.07
C ALA A 659 -21.96 179.58 -57.38
N GLN A 660 -23.10 179.46 -58.06
CA GLN A 660 -23.43 180.27 -59.25
C GLN A 660 -23.67 181.75 -58.89
N LYS A 661 -24.33 182.04 -57.76
CA LYS A 661 -24.48 183.41 -57.24
C LYS A 661 -23.15 183.95 -56.71
N GLU A 662 -22.33 183.08 -56.13
CA GLU A 662 -20.98 183.38 -55.64
C GLU A 662 -19.98 183.55 -56.80
N ILE A 663 -20.16 182.92 -57.96
CA ILE A 663 -19.39 183.19 -59.18
C ILE A 663 -19.70 184.61 -59.68
N ILE A 664 -20.97 185.00 -59.75
CA ILE A 664 -21.38 186.37 -60.09
C ILE A 664 -20.84 187.38 -59.05
N ALA A 665 -20.79 187.02 -57.77
CA ALA A 665 -20.14 187.83 -56.73
C ALA A 665 -18.60 187.83 -56.81
N MET A 666 -17.98 186.73 -57.25
CA MET A 666 -16.53 186.56 -57.37
C MET A 666 -15.97 187.25 -58.60
N GLU A 667 -16.70 187.36 -59.71
CA GLU A 667 -16.30 188.22 -60.85
C GLU A 667 -16.23 189.69 -60.42
N ASN A 668 -17.26 190.17 -59.70
CA ASN A 668 -17.26 191.50 -59.09
C ASN A 668 -16.15 191.65 -58.04
N SER A 669 -15.88 190.62 -57.23
CA SER A 669 -14.83 190.64 -56.21
C SER A 669 -13.42 190.54 -56.79
N LEU A 670 -13.22 189.88 -57.93
CA LEU A 670 -11.93 189.79 -58.65
C LEU A 670 -11.46 191.17 -59.15
N CYS A 671 -12.40 192.05 -59.49
CA CYS A 671 -12.13 193.45 -59.80
C CYS A 671 -11.51 194.17 -58.59
N VAL A 672 -12.04 193.94 -57.38
CA VAL A 672 -11.55 194.54 -56.13
C VAL A 672 -10.26 193.87 -55.63
N LEU A 673 -10.14 192.53 -55.73
CA LEU A 673 -8.99 191.77 -55.26
C LEU A 673 -7.68 192.13 -55.99
N LYS A 674 -7.76 192.59 -57.25
CA LYS A 674 -6.60 193.09 -57.99
C LYS A 674 -5.96 194.33 -57.34
N ASN A 675 -6.75 195.19 -56.68
CA ASN A 675 -6.24 196.37 -55.98
C ASN A 675 -5.72 196.05 -54.57
N TRP A 676 -6.24 195.01 -53.91
CA TRP A 676 -5.84 194.66 -52.53
C TRP A 676 -4.60 193.75 -52.46
N ASN A 677 -4.38 192.87 -53.46
CA ASN A 677 -3.24 191.96 -53.51
C ASN A 677 -1.86 192.63 -53.65
N GLN A 678 -1.78 193.93 -53.91
CA GLN A 678 -0.49 194.65 -53.90
C GLN A 678 0.06 194.87 -52.48
N ASN A 679 -0.78 195.04 -51.45
CA ASN A 679 -0.33 195.46 -50.11
C ASN A 679 -0.09 194.31 -49.12
N TYR A 680 -0.85 193.20 -49.21
CA TYR A 680 -0.76 192.11 -48.23
C TYR A 680 0.32 191.05 -48.50
N LYS A 681 1.28 191.35 -49.39
CA LYS A 681 2.38 190.44 -49.77
C LYS A 681 3.53 190.39 -48.73
N LYS A 682 3.21 190.52 -47.43
CA LYS A 682 4.16 190.56 -46.30
C LYS A 682 3.51 189.94 -45.04
N SER A 683 4.31 189.22 -44.23
CA SER A 683 3.99 188.77 -42.85
C SER A 683 3.22 187.45 -42.62
N PHE A 684 3.65 186.37 -43.30
CA PHE A 684 3.77 184.94 -42.91
C PHE A 684 3.05 184.27 -41.70
N LYS A 685 2.79 182.94 -41.87
CA LYS A 685 2.67 181.91 -40.82
C LYS A 685 3.05 180.49 -41.33
N GLU A 686 3.47 179.61 -40.42
CA GLU A 686 3.72 178.14 -40.54
C GLU A 686 3.22 177.48 -39.20
N ILE A 687 2.68 176.23 -39.09
CA ILE A 687 3.14 174.85 -39.43
C ILE A 687 4.26 174.37 -38.44
N PRO A 688 4.29 173.13 -37.87
CA PRO A 688 3.59 171.86 -38.20
C PRO A 688 2.87 171.13 -36.99
N GLU A 689 2.57 169.82 -37.15
CA GLU A 689 2.08 168.82 -36.17
C GLU A 689 2.93 167.49 -36.28
N THR A 690 2.67 166.26 -35.76
CA THR A 690 1.63 165.55 -34.94
C THR A 690 2.30 164.28 -34.31
N ARG A 691 1.89 163.72 -33.13
CA ARG A 691 2.47 162.44 -32.60
C ARG A 691 1.70 161.70 -31.46
N GLU A 692 0.83 160.73 -31.75
CA GLU A 692 0.40 159.69 -30.76
C GLU A 692 0.18 158.27 -31.33
N GLU A 693 -0.45 158.11 -32.50
CA GLU A 693 -0.92 156.81 -33.07
C GLU A 693 0.16 155.73 -33.30
N LEU A 694 1.46 156.08 -33.25
CA LEU A 694 2.55 155.14 -33.59
C LEU A 694 2.83 154.10 -32.49
N GLU A 695 2.49 154.39 -31.23
CA GLU A 695 2.98 153.61 -30.08
C GLU A 695 2.09 152.40 -29.72
N GLU A 696 0.80 152.40 -30.08
CA GLU A 696 -0.09 151.26 -29.84
C GLU A 696 0.17 150.09 -30.79
N LYS A 697 0.43 150.39 -32.08
CA LYS A 697 0.74 149.40 -33.12
C LYS A 697 1.94 148.52 -32.74
N MET A 698 2.94 149.11 -32.09
CA MET A 698 4.15 148.41 -31.63
C MET A 698 3.88 147.39 -30.52
N LYS A 699 2.85 147.59 -29.68
CA LYS A 699 2.49 146.66 -28.60
C LYS A 699 1.81 145.41 -29.16
N LEU A 700 0.81 145.59 -30.02
CA LEU A 700 0.05 144.50 -30.63
C LEU A 700 0.90 143.56 -31.51
N GLU A 701 1.95 144.08 -32.15
CA GLU A 701 2.92 143.25 -32.87
C GLU A 701 3.79 142.38 -31.95
N GLN A 702 4.00 142.79 -30.69
CA GLN A 702 4.85 142.07 -29.74
C GLN A 702 4.12 140.84 -29.16
N ASP A 703 2.87 141.00 -28.71
CA ASP A 703 2.05 139.91 -28.15
C ASP A 703 1.86 138.74 -29.14
N LYS A 704 1.73 139.07 -30.44
CA LYS A 704 1.65 138.08 -31.52
C LYS A 704 2.88 137.17 -31.60
N ARG A 705 4.08 137.73 -31.40
CA ARG A 705 5.37 137.00 -31.49
C ARG A 705 5.49 136.02 -30.32
N ASP A 706 5.06 136.43 -29.13
CA ASP A 706 5.04 135.63 -27.90
C ASP A 706 4.04 134.45 -27.95
N ALA A 707 2.92 134.60 -28.65
CA ALA A 707 1.98 133.51 -28.90
C ALA A 707 2.58 132.44 -29.84
N ASP A 708 3.24 132.88 -30.91
CA ASP A 708 3.90 132.04 -31.91
C ASP A 708 5.05 131.21 -31.29
N GLU A 709 5.86 131.83 -30.42
CA GLU A 709 6.87 131.16 -29.58
C GLU A 709 6.29 130.00 -28.76
N LYS A 710 5.15 130.23 -28.08
CA LYS A 710 4.47 129.23 -27.23
C LYS A 710 3.93 128.06 -28.06
N TYR A 711 3.35 128.34 -29.24
CA TYR A 711 2.91 127.30 -30.18
C TYR A 711 4.09 126.46 -30.72
N ARG A 712 5.19 127.09 -31.13
CA ARG A 712 6.40 126.41 -31.60
C ARG A 712 7.00 125.48 -30.53
N LYS A 713 7.01 125.89 -29.26
CA LYS A 713 7.48 125.08 -28.12
C LYS A 713 6.60 123.83 -27.91
N LYS A 714 5.26 123.99 -27.90
CA LYS A 714 4.30 122.86 -27.84
C LYS A 714 4.50 121.86 -28.99
N LYS A 715 4.77 122.35 -30.22
CA LYS A 715 4.94 121.51 -31.41
C LYS A 715 6.24 120.68 -31.42
N ARG A 716 7.28 121.11 -30.67
CA ARG A 716 8.50 120.29 -30.43
C ARG A 716 8.24 119.17 -29.43
N GLN A 717 7.59 119.48 -28.30
CA GLN A 717 7.22 118.49 -27.27
C GLN A 717 6.39 117.33 -27.84
N ILE A 718 5.52 117.59 -28.82
CA ILE A 718 4.75 116.53 -29.51
C ILE A 718 5.66 115.62 -30.35
N LYS A 719 6.68 116.18 -31.06
CA LYS A 719 7.66 115.36 -31.79
C LYS A 719 8.53 114.53 -30.85
N GLU A 720 9.05 115.14 -29.79
CA GLU A 720 9.85 114.47 -28.76
C GLU A 720 9.08 113.28 -28.16
N LEU A 721 7.77 113.42 -27.90
CA LEU A 721 6.93 112.33 -27.41
C LEU A 721 6.64 111.25 -28.48
N GLN A 722 6.53 111.62 -29.76
CA GLN A 722 6.38 110.66 -30.87
C GLN A 722 7.66 109.84 -31.10
N GLU A 723 8.83 110.48 -31.06
CA GLU A 723 10.13 109.84 -31.19
C GLU A 723 10.40 108.90 -29.99
N ASN A 724 10.08 109.32 -28.76
CA ASN A 724 10.17 108.46 -27.58
C ASN A 724 9.23 107.23 -27.64
N LEU A 725 8.00 107.39 -28.16
CA LEU A 725 7.10 106.27 -28.40
C LEU A 725 7.69 105.29 -29.43
N GLN A 726 8.24 105.80 -30.54
CA GLN A 726 8.86 104.97 -31.58
C GLN A 726 10.09 104.20 -31.05
N ILE A 727 10.92 104.82 -30.22
CA ILE A 727 12.05 104.17 -29.55
C ILE A 727 11.57 103.07 -28.59
N MET A 728 10.54 103.33 -27.76
CA MET A 728 9.98 102.31 -26.88
C MET A 728 9.36 101.14 -27.66
N GLN A 729 8.75 101.40 -28.81
CA GLN A 729 8.17 100.37 -29.66
C GLN A 729 9.25 99.49 -30.32
N GLN A 730 10.33 100.09 -30.83
CA GLN A 730 11.51 99.34 -31.31
C GLN A 730 12.17 98.51 -30.20
N HIS A 731 12.22 99.03 -28.97
CA HIS A 731 12.73 98.29 -27.81
C HIS A 731 11.84 97.10 -27.44
N PHE A 732 10.51 97.26 -27.51
CA PHE A 732 9.54 96.18 -27.30
C PHE A 732 9.67 95.08 -28.37
N ASP A 733 9.78 95.43 -29.65
CA ASP A 733 10.00 94.47 -30.74
C ASP A 733 11.32 93.71 -30.57
N MET A 734 12.37 94.38 -30.08
CA MET A 734 13.64 93.74 -29.77
C MET A 734 13.56 92.80 -28.55
N ILE A 735 12.71 93.09 -27.56
CA ILE A 735 12.41 92.17 -26.45
C ILE A 735 11.63 90.94 -26.97
N GLN A 736 10.62 91.12 -27.81
CA GLN A 736 9.89 89.99 -28.40
C GLN A 736 10.80 89.07 -29.22
N LYS A 737 11.70 89.63 -30.05
CA LYS A 737 12.70 88.86 -30.81
C LYS A 737 13.67 88.10 -29.90
N LYS A 738 14.10 88.70 -28.78
CA LYS A 738 14.92 88.01 -27.76
C LYS A 738 14.15 86.87 -27.09
N GLN A 739 12.88 87.09 -26.73
CA GLN A 739 12.03 86.03 -26.16
C GLN A 739 11.88 84.85 -27.13
N ALA A 740 11.54 85.09 -28.39
CA ALA A 740 11.42 84.03 -29.40
C ALA A 740 12.74 83.23 -29.54
N CYS A 741 13.89 83.91 -29.60
CA CYS A 741 15.20 83.25 -29.66
C CYS A 741 15.48 82.41 -28.41
N PHE A 742 15.11 82.87 -27.20
CA PHE A 742 15.25 82.06 -25.98
C PHE A 742 14.29 80.86 -25.95
N GLU A 743 13.09 80.96 -26.53
CA GLU A 743 12.17 79.83 -26.67
C GLU A 743 12.67 78.79 -27.67
N GLU A 744 13.36 79.19 -28.74
CA GLU A 744 14.06 78.29 -29.67
C GLU A 744 15.28 77.62 -29.02
N GLN A 745 16.13 78.39 -28.33
CA GLN A 745 17.25 77.85 -27.56
C GLN A 745 16.79 76.86 -26.49
N LYS A 746 15.67 77.13 -25.81
CA LYS A 746 15.04 76.21 -24.86
C LYS A 746 14.65 74.90 -25.54
N LYS A 747 13.91 74.95 -26.66
CA LYS A 747 13.52 73.74 -27.43
C LYS A 747 14.76 72.93 -27.88
N ALA A 748 15.82 73.60 -28.33
CA ALA A 748 17.07 72.94 -28.71
C ALA A 748 17.78 72.27 -27.53
N LYS A 749 17.79 72.90 -26.34
CA LYS A 749 18.34 72.30 -25.11
C LYS A 749 17.45 71.15 -24.59
N GLU A 750 16.12 71.25 -24.70
CA GLU A 750 15.19 70.17 -24.35
C GLU A 750 15.38 68.94 -25.27
N ALA A 751 15.57 69.16 -26.57
CA ALA A 751 15.92 68.10 -27.53
C ALA A 751 17.29 67.45 -27.21
N LEU A 752 18.30 68.25 -26.89
CA LEU A 752 19.62 67.73 -26.47
C LEU A 752 19.53 66.91 -25.17
N VAL A 753 18.72 67.34 -24.20
CA VAL A 753 18.47 66.58 -22.95
C VAL A 753 17.74 65.27 -23.22
N LEU A 754 16.83 65.21 -24.20
CA LEU A 754 16.20 63.96 -24.63
C LEU A 754 17.19 63.01 -25.31
N GLN A 755 18.06 63.52 -26.17
CA GLN A 755 19.12 62.73 -26.81
C GLN A 755 20.10 62.17 -25.76
N LEU A 756 20.64 63.01 -24.87
CA LEU A 756 21.55 62.58 -23.81
C LEU A 756 20.92 61.55 -22.87
N LYS A 757 19.62 61.64 -22.58
CA LYS A 757 18.89 60.61 -21.84
C LYS A 757 18.85 59.28 -22.59
N LYS A 758 18.56 59.30 -23.90
CA LYS A 758 18.57 58.10 -24.75
C LYS A 758 19.97 57.48 -24.81
N ASP A 759 21.01 58.30 -24.96
CA ASP A 759 22.40 57.84 -24.97
C ASP A 759 22.80 57.19 -23.63
N ILE A 760 22.37 57.76 -22.50
CA ILE A 760 22.56 57.17 -21.15
C ILE A 760 21.87 55.79 -21.05
N GLU A 761 20.61 55.66 -21.50
CA GLU A 761 19.92 54.36 -21.50
C GLU A 761 20.61 53.34 -22.43
N GLU A 762 21.19 53.76 -23.56
CA GLU A 762 21.97 52.89 -24.47
C GLU A 762 23.36 52.50 -23.92
N GLN A 763 23.92 53.29 -23.01
CA GLN A 763 25.20 52.99 -22.34
C GLN A 763 25.03 52.05 -21.14
N LYS A 764 23.92 52.12 -20.37
CA LYS A 764 23.64 51.19 -19.26
C LYS A 764 23.84 49.70 -19.60
N PRO A 765 23.28 49.13 -20.68
CA PRO A 765 23.48 47.72 -21.02
C PRO A 765 24.87 47.40 -21.60
N LYS A 766 25.69 48.41 -21.91
CA LYS A 766 27.12 48.23 -22.22
C LYS A 766 27.94 48.19 -20.92
N LEU A 767 27.68 49.12 -19.99
CA LEU A 767 28.27 49.12 -18.65
C LEU A 767 27.97 47.83 -17.87
N VAL A 768 26.73 47.34 -17.88
CA VAL A 768 26.35 46.07 -17.24
C VAL A 768 27.06 44.86 -17.89
N ARG A 769 27.36 44.91 -19.19
CA ARG A 769 28.18 43.87 -19.85
C ARG A 769 29.65 43.97 -19.44
N ALA A 770 30.22 45.16 -19.39
CA ALA A 770 31.59 45.39 -18.93
C ALA A 770 31.76 44.91 -17.47
N ILE A 771 30.89 45.32 -16.54
CA ILE A 771 30.91 44.86 -15.14
C ILE A 771 30.79 43.33 -15.04
N LYS A 772 29.93 42.70 -15.86
CA LYS A 772 29.84 41.23 -15.92
C LYS A 772 31.12 40.58 -16.46
N GLN A 773 31.81 41.19 -17.42
CA GLN A 773 33.10 40.70 -17.92
C GLN A 773 34.23 40.90 -16.90
N CYS A 774 34.37 42.08 -16.29
CA CYS A 774 35.35 42.33 -15.23
C CYS A 774 35.13 41.36 -14.05
N SER A 775 33.90 41.21 -13.55
CA SER A 775 33.61 40.24 -12.48
C SER A 775 33.88 38.78 -12.87
N LYS A 776 33.89 38.43 -14.17
CA LYS A 776 34.26 37.10 -14.66
C LYS A 776 35.78 36.94 -14.69
N LEU A 777 36.51 37.95 -15.17
CA LEU A 777 37.97 37.99 -15.14
C LEU A 777 38.54 37.98 -13.71
N SER A 778 37.98 38.78 -12.79
CA SER A 778 38.33 38.73 -11.36
C SER A 778 38.11 37.34 -10.75
N ARG A 779 37.02 36.64 -11.12
CA ARG A 779 36.80 35.26 -10.67
C ARG A 779 37.77 34.26 -11.29
N GLU A 780 38.16 34.45 -12.56
CA GLU A 780 39.17 33.62 -13.24
C GLU A 780 40.61 33.87 -12.74
N ILE A 781 40.89 35.07 -12.21
CA ILE A 781 42.13 35.41 -11.51
C ILE A 781 42.12 34.77 -10.12
N ARG A 782 41.07 34.98 -9.32
CA ARG A 782 40.92 34.37 -7.98
C ARG A 782 40.92 32.84 -8.03
N SER A 783 40.37 32.21 -9.08
CA SER A 783 40.42 30.75 -9.25
C SER A 783 41.81 30.18 -9.57
N LYS A 784 42.84 31.02 -9.65
CA LYS A 784 44.26 30.63 -9.78
C LYS A 784 45.09 30.96 -8.53
N SER A 785 44.47 31.50 -7.48
CA SER A 785 45.06 31.68 -6.17
C SER A 785 44.48 30.65 -5.21
N GLU A 786 45.32 29.92 -4.48
CA GLU A 786 44.87 28.91 -3.52
C GLU A 786 44.31 29.56 -2.24
N ASP A 787 44.80 30.76 -1.88
CA ASP A 787 44.21 31.62 -0.85
C ASP A 787 43.16 32.57 -1.46
N GLY A 788 41.94 32.56 -0.94
CA GLY A 788 40.80 33.35 -1.44
C GLY A 788 40.85 34.87 -1.20
N MET A 789 42.04 35.46 -1.10
CA MET A 789 42.28 36.89 -0.85
C MET A 789 42.57 37.65 -2.15
N GLU A 790 42.39 38.98 -2.15
CA GLU A 790 42.70 39.83 -3.31
C GLU A 790 44.17 39.69 -3.74
N THR A 791 44.38 39.24 -4.98
CA THR A 791 45.72 39.05 -5.55
C THR A 791 46.40 40.39 -5.84
N LEU A 792 47.72 40.38 -6.06
CA LEU A 792 48.47 41.61 -6.38
C LEU A 792 48.04 42.21 -7.72
N GLU A 793 47.58 41.37 -8.65
CA GLU A 793 47.07 41.76 -9.96
C GLU A 793 45.72 42.47 -9.85
N GLU A 794 44.81 42.01 -8.98
CA GLU A 794 43.56 42.74 -8.72
C GLU A 794 43.82 44.12 -8.11
N LYS A 795 44.83 44.22 -7.23
CA LYS A 795 45.24 45.49 -6.63
C LYS A 795 45.89 46.43 -7.64
N ASP A 796 46.75 45.95 -8.55
CA ASP A 796 47.27 46.80 -9.63
C ASP A 796 46.19 47.18 -10.64
N VAL A 797 45.24 46.29 -10.96
CA VAL A 797 44.06 46.64 -11.79
C VAL A 797 43.27 47.77 -11.15
N HIS A 798 42.88 47.66 -9.88
CA HIS A 798 42.16 48.73 -9.20
C HIS A 798 42.97 50.03 -9.05
N LEU A 799 44.29 49.95 -8.84
CA LEU A 799 45.17 51.12 -8.78
C LEU A 799 45.30 51.79 -10.16
N ARG A 800 45.28 51.00 -11.24
CA ARG A 800 45.30 51.45 -12.64
C ARG A 800 43.94 52.02 -13.08
N GLU A 801 42.83 51.43 -12.63
CA GLU A 801 41.47 51.98 -12.77
C GLU A 801 41.34 53.32 -12.04
N LEU A 802 41.79 53.41 -10.78
CA LEU A 802 41.82 54.65 -10.01
C LEU A 802 42.66 55.73 -10.71
N LYS A 803 43.88 55.41 -11.19
CA LYS A 803 44.70 56.35 -11.98
C LYS A 803 44.03 56.77 -13.29
N GLY A 804 43.28 55.88 -13.95
CA GLY A 804 42.47 56.20 -15.12
C GLY A 804 41.30 57.14 -14.78
N PHE A 805 40.61 56.87 -13.68
CA PHE A 805 39.49 57.67 -13.18
C PHE A 805 39.94 59.09 -12.78
N THR A 806 41.05 59.21 -12.03
CA THR A 806 41.67 60.50 -11.71
C THR A 806 42.01 61.27 -12.99
N ARG A 807 42.74 60.66 -13.95
CA ARG A 807 43.04 61.30 -15.25
C ARG A 807 41.79 61.73 -16.02
N THR A 808 40.69 60.99 -15.92
CA THR A 808 39.43 61.34 -16.59
C THR A 808 38.74 62.52 -15.90
N ILE A 809 38.79 62.60 -14.56
CA ILE A 809 38.33 63.76 -13.78
C ILE A 809 39.20 64.98 -14.08
N ASP A 810 40.52 64.82 -14.10
CA ASP A 810 41.49 65.87 -14.40
C ASP A 810 41.23 66.48 -15.79
N GLN A 811 41.00 65.63 -16.80
CA GLN A 811 40.64 66.08 -18.14
C GLN A 811 39.29 66.82 -18.16
N VAL A 812 38.25 66.29 -17.51
CA VAL A 812 36.95 66.97 -17.42
C VAL A 812 37.05 68.32 -16.70
N ILE A 813 37.93 68.45 -15.69
CA ILE A 813 38.21 69.73 -15.03
C ILE A 813 38.90 70.70 -16.00
N VAL A 814 39.90 70.25 -16.77
CA VAL A 814 40.54 71.06 -17.82
C VAL A 814 39.51 71.52 -18.87
N ASP A 815 38.72 70.62 -19.43
CA ASP A 815 37.70 70.91 -20.46
C ASP A 815 36.66 71.94 -19.96
N VAL A 816 36.23 71.83 -18.69
CA VAL A 816 35.28 72.76 -18.06
C VAL A 816 35.89 74.14 -17.82
N LEU A 817 37.18 74.20 -17.47
CA LEU A 817 37.92 75.44 -17.26
C LEU A 817 38.24 76.16 -18.58
N GLU A 818 38.60 75.44 -19.64
CA GLU A 818 38.75 76.01 -20.99
C GLU A 818 37.43 76.59 -21.51
N ALA A 819 36.31 75.89 -21.29
CA ALA A 819 34.99 76.36 -21.68
C ALA A 819 34.48 77.56 -20.84
N ASN A 820 35.00 77.77 -19.62
CA ASN A 820 34.52 78.78 -18.67
C ASN A 820 35.67 79.45 -17.89
N PRO A 821 36.55 80.24 -18.54
CA PRO A 821 37.78 80.76 -17.92
C PRO A 821 37.57 81.67 -16.70
N GLY A 822 36.35 82.15 -16.44
CA GLY A 822 36.00 82.86 -15.20
C GLY A 822 35.94 81.98 -13.94
N LEU A 823 35.87 80.65 -14.09
CA LEU A 823 35.82 79.72 -12.95
C LEU A 823 37.21 79.34 -12.40
N THR A 824 38.28 79.56 -13.18
CA THR A 824 39.65 79.13 -12.85
C THR A 824 40.12 79.66 -11.49
N ALA A 825 39.88 80.94 -11.18
CA ALA A 825 40.26 81.54 -9.90
C ALA A 825 39.52 80.89 -8.70
N ALA A 826 38.26 80.49 -8.87
CA ALA A 826 37.49 79.81 -7.83
C ALA A 826 37.99 78.37 -7.62
N PHE A 827 38.26 77.63 -8.71
CA PHE A 827 38.81 76.28 -8.64
C PHE A 827 40.22 76.27 -8.01
N GLN A 828 41.12 77.19 -8.41
CA GLN A 828 42.43 77.36 -7.79
C GLN A 828 42.33 77.59 -6.28
N MET A 829 41.43 78.48 -5.83
CA MET A 829 41.21 78.74 -4.40
C MET A 829 40.75 77.48 -3.64
N TYR A 830 39.84 76.68 -4.21
CA TYR A 830 39.39 75.44 -3.56
C TYR A 830 40.44 74.33 -3.57
N PHE A 831 41.22 74.18 -4.65
CA PHE A 831 42.29 73.18 -4.73
C PHE A 831 43.44 73.49 -3.75
N HIS A 832 43.90 74.75 -3.68
CA HIS A 832 44.87 75.18 -2.66
C HIS A 832 44.36 74.96 -1.23
N LYS A 833 43.06 75.14 -0.96
CA LYS A 833 42.48 74.91 0.38
C LYS A 833 42.61 73.46 0.87
N PHE A 834 42.81 72.50 -0.03
CA PHE A 834 43.01 71.08 0.27
C PHE A 834 44.43 70.58 -0.07
N ASN A 835 45.40 71.48 -0.31
CA ASN A 835 46.77 71.17 -0.73
C ASN A 835 46.86 70.28 -1.99
N LEU A 836 45.92 70.46 -2.93
CA LEU A 836 45.96 69.84 -4.24
C LEU A 836 46.42 70.85 -5.30
N GLU A 837 47.23 70.40 -6.25
CA GLU A 837 47.57 71.20 -7.44
C GLU A 837 46.42 71.12 -8.45
N LEU A 838 46.17 72.21 -9.17
CA LEU A 838 45.11 72.23 -10.18
C LEU A 838 45.59 71.47 -11.43
N PRO A 839 44.81 70.49 -11.95
CA PRO A 839 45.15 69.78 -13.17
C PRO A 839 45.43 70.75 -14.33
N THR A 840 46.61 70.63 -14.92
CA THR A 840 47.06 71.42 -16.07
C THR A 840 47.11 70.51 -17.30
N ALA A 841 46.67 71.02 -18.46
CA ALA A 841 46.58 70.23 -19.69
C ALA A 841 47.92 69.55 -20.02
N ALA A 842 47.93 68.21 -20.04
CA ALA A 842 49.14 67.43 -20.31
C ALA A 842 49.52 67.56 -21.80
N SER A 843 50.65 68.22 -22.06
CA SER A 843 51.18 68.36 -23.42
C SER A 843 51.50 66.99 -24.03
N PRO A 844 51.10 66.70 -25.28
CA PRO A 844 51.31 65.40 -25.88
C PRO A 844 52.81 65.18 -26.20
N THR A 845 53.48 64.38 -25.36
CA THR A 845 54.83 63.89 -25.68
C THR A 845 54.78 62.98 -26.92
N PRO A 846 55.61 63.21 -27.95
CA PRO A 846 55.49 62.52 -29.23
C PRO A 846 56.04 61.08 -29.17
N SER A 847 55.16 60.08 -29.23
CA SER A 847 55.53 58.66 -29.32
C SER A 847 55.30 58.10 -30.74
N GLN A 848 56.33 58.23 -31.57
CA GLN A 848 56.74 57.33 -32.66
C GLN A 848 55.68 56.67 -33.56
N THR A 849 55.77 56.98 -34.85
CA THR A 849 55.26 56.17 -35.95
C THR A 849 55.83 54.74 -35.95
N PRO A 850 54.99 53.70 -36.10
CA PRO A 850 55.36 52.54 -36.89
C PRO A 850 55.33 52.91 -38.39
N GLN A 851 56.27 52.38 -39.16
CA GLN A 851 56.12 52.26 -40.61
C GLN A 851 55.45 50.91 -40.93
N SER A 852 54.91 50.78 -42.15
CA SER A 852 54.15 49.64 -42.73
C SER A 852 52.88 49.24 -41.97
#